data_AF-A0ABD3S034-F1
#
_entry.id   AF-A0ABD3S034-F1
#
_cell.length_a   1.000
_cell.length_b   1.000
_cell.length_c   1.000
_cell.angle_alpha   90.00
_cell.angle_beta   90.00
_cell.angle_gamma   90.00
#
_symmetry.space_group_name_H-M   'P 1'
#
loop_
_entity.id
_entity.type
_entity.pdbx_description
1 polymer ?
#
loop_
_entity_poly.entity_id
_entity_poly.type
_entity_poly.pdbx_seq_one_letter_code
_entity_poly.pdbx_strand_id
1 'polypeptide(L)'
;MTYAYINTDNGGSTAVETLYCVTWLHDALGTVRIAESIRSVIVFADFYEEEDFGVTLHGRRPNTTTTAADEIRVGVECVGVAIASDNGTGSDAVVGKRATMNDVGGTSSSSVRFCPALRGTRYCEAVWDTALSVLVRFRDSRAAAAKERGGWGDDHDHDEVDDVATKSREMSAIDAFEAIILMQKSLYRALEILSNLDEDTVCEFTRIAIDRSRETVRLLNELRANDSVKESSRYGLVGPDGKLHKRPDRPGMNLLLAASFDPFINRRLLGNAPVRKARFRCPSDALSSLAGVASELEWGVCDLILHGNSLGHITTMLENNSLRGSGGVIPPPSPSKDSSSEGEGIHAETPIGMNILCRSLVVLNLYFDDKLFGQYDFSDMVGQHMRQLCDAPESLLTSTSFLKLLAKPMYDTLKALCLNRHRERGFIESILLPAFQGLQYEAAIMDEMFREEHGLDVESTPAHATNYVILNTVRLMERYVCLGIELGLYPNWYDLSTALWYRDFLLSALINIKGLVNREKLQRIEMESQNKMKVKELTTEKLQQQHRKRGKSKKGKESKRRSSSPHIATSATEASDKLSLDDFEERLVYTTYLLHRNLCRGLVRYIAALRQAGLLLSLKTIRCLYLMPDGCDCSDPPASMTMFTTHRKRFEKRFEVFHTVPQPPSLSYEDYVKGSDFSAVASEDLLSSAADCFRSVKGAVDSLLNVIVSSEGSTEEHANKSICRDDDLYVSIRRQEILQIAKVCVTNSLFLHKLASMESSELSSENKKVTLEFKAHKHYCTLIIA
;
A
#
# COMPACT_ATOMS: atom_id res chain seq x y z
N MET A 1 -26.02 -30.17 8.75
CA MET A 1 -26.87 -30.54 9.90
C MET A 1 -26.65 -32.01 10.21
N THR A 2 -25.57 -32.32 10.95
CA THR A 2 -25.35 -33.64 11.53
C THR A 2 -25.36 -33.40 13.03
N TYR A 3 -26.56 -33.27 13.62
CA TYR A 3 -26.70 -33.39 15.07
C TYR A 3 -26.45 -34.87 15.35
N ALA A 4 -25.19 -35.22 15.64
CA ALA A 4 -24.90 -36.48 16.31
C ALA A 4 -25.66 -36.42 17.64
N TYR A 5 -26.59 -37.34 17.82
CA TYR A 5 -27.29 -37.54 19.08
C TYR A 5 -26.25 -38.09 20.07
N ILE A 6 -25.55 -37.21 20.79
CA ILE A 6 -24.55 -37.59 21.78
C ILE A 6 -25.33 -37.96 23.05
N ASN A 7 -25.56 -39.26 23.20
CA ASN A 7 -26.29 -39.83 24.32
C ASN A 7 -25.43 -39.70 25.60
N THR A 8 -25.82 -38.81 26.51
CA THR A 8 -25.09 -38.52 27.77
C THR A 8 -25.20 -39.62 28.82
N ASP A 9 -25.95 -40.68 28.55
CA ASP A 9 -26.33 -41.67 29.57
C ASP A 9 -25.39 -42.89 29.68
N ASN A 10 -24.36 -42.98 28.83
CA ASN A 10 -23.34 -44.03 28.97
C ASN A 10 -22.10 -43.47 29.67
N GLY A 11 -22.04 -43.68 30.99
CA GLY A 11 -21.01 -43.22 31.93
C GLY A 11 -19.59 -43.77 31.74
N GLY A 12 -19.06 -43.71 30.51
CA GLY A 12 -17.69 -44.13 30.19
C GLY A 12 -16.95 -43.22 29.20
N SER A 13 -17.65 -42.43 28.38
CA SER A 13 -17.02 -41.36 27.58
C SER A 13 -17.20 -40.05 28.34
N THR A 14 -16.09 -39.48 28.76
CA THR A 14 -16.09 -38.31 29.64
C THR A 14 -16.76 -37.14 28.92
N ALA A 15 -17.60 -36.36 29.60
CA ALA A 15 -18.22 -35.14 29.06
C ALA A 15 -17.20 -34.20 28.38
N VAL A 16 -15.92 -34.33 28.74
CA VAL A 16 -14.73 -33.73 28.13
C VAL A 16 -14.58 -34.10 26.65
N GLU A 17 -14.65 -35.38 26.27
CA GLU A 17 -14.50 -35.85 24.88
C GLU A 17 -15.65 -35.35 23.98
N THR A 18 -16.86 -35.31 24.53
CA THR A 18 -18.05 -34.75 23.87
C THR A 18 -17.88 -33.25 23.66
N LEU A 19 -17.42 -32.52 24.68
CA LEU A 19 -17.13 -31.11 24.57
C LEU A 19 -16.04 -30.85 23.52
N TYR A 20 -14.93 -31.60 23.56
CA TYR A 20 -13.86 -31.52 22.57
C TYR A 20 -14.38 -31.70 21.15
N CYS A 21 -15.25 -32.69 20.90
CA CYS A 21 -15.81 -32.92 19.57
C CYS A 21 -16.74 -31.78 19.12
N VAL A 22 -17.56 -31.25 20.02
CA VAL A 22 -18.50 -30.15 19.74
C VAL A 22 -17.73 -28.85 19.49
N THR A 23 -16.76 -28.48 20.33
CA THR A 23 -15.91 -27.30 20.09
C THR A 23 -15.08 -27.45 18.82
N TRP A 24 -14.52 -28.62 18.52
CA TRP A 24 -13.80 -28.84 17.26
C TRP A 24 -14.68 -28.64 16.03
N LEU A 25 -15.91 -29.19 16.05
CA LEU A 25 -16.84 -29.05 14.94
C LEU A 25 -17.27 -27.59 14.75
N HIS A 26 -17.48 -26.86 15.84
CA HIS A 26 -17.81 -25.44 15.83
C HIS A 26 -16.64 -24.56 15.35
N ASP A 27 -15.43 -24.79 15.85
CA ASP A 27 -14.23 -24.07 15.42
C ASP A 27 -13.92 -24.31 13.95
N ALA A 28 -14.14 -25.53 13.46
CA ALA A 28 -14.00 -25.88 12.05
C ALA A 28 -15.03 -25.13 11.19
N LEU A 29 -16.29 -25.05 11.61
CA LEU A 29 -17.33 -24.29 10.89
C LEU A 29 -17.03 -22.78 10.87
N GLY A 30 -16.63 -22.20 12.02
CA GLY A 30 -16.26 -20.79 12.10
C GLY A 30 -15.06 -20.46 11.21
N THR A 31 -14.02 -21.32 11.22
CA THR A 31 -12.85 -21.20 10.35
C THR A 31 -13.23 -21.29 8.86
N VAL A 32 -14.08 -22.26 8.49
CA VAL A 32 -14.54 -22.42 7.11
C VAL A 32 -15.31 -21.17 6.64
N ARG A 33 -16.16 -20.59 7.50
CA ARG A 33 -16.91 -19.37 7.17
C ARG A 33 -16.00 -18.16 7.03
N ILE A 34 -15.06 -17.95 7.94
CA ILE A 34 -14.08 -16.85 7.81
C ILE A 34 -13.25 -17.03 6.53
N ALA A 35 -12.82 -18.25 6.21
CA ALA A 35 -12.09 -18.54 4.98
C ALA A 35 -12.95 -18.29 3.73
N GLU A 36 -14.23 -18.64 3.76
CA GLU A 36 -15.21 -18.35 2.71
C GLU A 36 -15.40 -16.83 2.54
N SER A 37 -15.58 -16.09 3.64
CA SER A 37 -15.68 -14.62 3.64
C SER A 37 -14.45 -13.97 3.03
N ILE A 38 -13.25 -14.37 3.49
CA ILE A 38 -11.97 -13.89 2.95
C ILE A 38 -11.86 -14.21 1.46
N ARG A 39 -12.18 -15.44 1.06
CA ARG A 39 -12.17 -15.84 -0.35
C ARG A 39 -13.13 -14.98 -1.17
N SER A 40 -14.35 -14.77 -0.72
CA SER A 40 -15.32 -13.97 -1.44
C SER A 40 -14.85 -12.52 -1.57
N VAL A 41 -14.35 -11.90 -0.49
CA VAL A 41 -13.75 -10.55 -0.53
C VAL A 41 -12.65 -10.47 -1.59
N ILE A 42 -11.74 -11.45 -1.62
CA ILE A 42 -10.64 -11.49 -2.58
C ILE A 42 -11.15 -11.64 -4.03
N VAL A 43 -12.14 -12.50 -4.26
CA VAL A 43 -12.71 -12.74 -5.59
C VAL A 43 -13.46 -11.50 -6.10
N PHE A 44 -14.27 -10.86 -5.24
CA PHE A 44 -15.03 -9.68 -5.63
C PHE A 44 -14.17 -8.45 -5.88
N ALA A 45 -13.02 -8.34 -5.21
CA ALA A 45 -12.08 -7.25 -5.42
C ALA A 45 -11.34 -7.32 -6.78
N ASP A 46 -11.59 -8.36 -7.58
CA ASP A 46 -11.01 -8.56 -8.92
C ASP A 46 -9.47 -8.49 -8.90
N PHE A 47 -8.86 -8.88 -7.78
CA PHE A 47 -7.41 -8.97 -7.68
C PHE A 47 -6.85 -10.11 -8.52
N TYR A 48 -7.69 -11.07 -8.90
CA TYR A 48 -7.35 -12.24 -9.70
C TYR A 48 -8.20 -12.24 -10.96
N GLU A 49 -7.56 -12.16 -12.13
CA GLU A 49 -8.15 -12.82 -13.29
C GLU A 49 -8.38 -14.29 -12.91
N GLU A 50 -9.48 -14.85 -13.37
CA GLU A 50 -9.90 -16.23 -13.09
C GLU A 50 -8.81 -17.29 -13.39
N GLU A 51 -7.65 -16.96 -13.95
CA GLU A 51 -6.62 -17.93 -14.32
C GLU A 51 -5.91 -18.63 -13.14
N ASP A 52 -5.80 -18.02 -11.95
CA ASP A 52 -5.07 -18.64 -10.82
C ASP A 52 -5.94 -19.62 -9.99
N PHE A 53 -7.27 -19.52 -10.07
CA PHE A 53 -8.23 -20.38 -9.34
C PHE A 53 -9.37 -20.94 -10.20
N GLY A 54 -9.48 -20.51 -11.46
CA GLY A 54 -10.52 -20.90 -12.41
C GLY A 54 -10.18 -22.18 -13.13
N VAL A 55 -11.07 -23.14 -12.92
CA VAL A 55 -11.33 -24.22 -13.86
C VAL A 55 -11.64 -23.57 -15.21
N THR A 56 -10.83 -23.90 -16.22
CA THR A 56 -11.06 -23.72 -17.66
C THR A 56 -12.54 -23.44 -18.02
N LEU A 57 -12.85 -22.22 -18.44
CA LEU A 57 -13.92 -22.02 -19.40
C LEU A 57 -13.30 -22.04 -20.79
N HIS A 58 -13.77 -22.98 -21.59
CA HIS A 58 -13.28 -23.27 -22.93
C HIS A 58 -13.16 -22.02 -23.79
N GLY A 59 -11.99 -21.87 -24.42
CA GLY A 59 -11.79 -20.94 -25.52
C GLY A 59 -12.86 -21.14 -26.59
N ARG A 60 -13.64 -20.10 -26.84
CA ARG A 60 -14.43 -19.98 -28.05
C ARG A 60 -13.44 -19.87 -29.21
N ARG A 61 -13.34 -20.93 -30.02
CA ARG A 61 -12.51 -20.93 -31.23
C ARG A 61 -12.90 -19.76 -32.14
N PRO A 62 -11.94 -19.05 -32.74
CA PRO A 62 -12.24 -18.13 -33.82
C PRO A 62 -12.65 -18.94 -35.05
N ASN A 63 -13.90 -18.79 -35.50
CA ASN A 63 -14.30 -19.30 -36.81
C ASN A 63 -13.64 -18.43 -37.89
N THR A 64 -12.74 -19.05 -38.64
CA THR A 64 -12.18 -18.55 -39.90
C THR A 64 -13.28 -18.41 -40.97
N THR A 65 -13.50 -17.17 -41.39
CA THR A 65 -13.83 -16.68 -42.75
C THR A 65 -14.52 -17.61 -43.76
N THR A 66 -15.71 -17.20 -44.25
CA THR A 66 -16.02 -17.24 -45.70
C THR A 66 -17.07 -16.16 -46.08
N THR A 67 -16.60 -15.20 -46.88
CA THR A 67 -17.22 -14.37 -47.96
C THR A 67 -18.72 -14.02 -48.04
N ALA A 68 -18.91 -12.73 -48.35
CA ALA A 68 -19.82 -12.09 -49.32
C ALA A 68 -21.25 -11.68 -48.90
N ALA A 69 -21.47 -10.36 -49.03
CA ALA A 69 -22.68 -9.60 -49.42
C ALA A 69 -24.07 -10.18 -49.10
N ASP A 70 -24.81 -9.50 -48.22
CA ASP A 70 -26.00 -8.73 -48.60
C ASP A 70 -26.63 -8.04 -47.38
N GLU A 71 -27.15 -6.82 -47.61
CA GLU A 71 -28.02 -6.09 -46.69
C GLU A 71 -29.32 -6.88 -46.45
N ILE A 72 -29.84 -6.89 -45.21
CA ILE A 72 -31.27 -6.74 -44.86
C ILE A 72 -31.41 -6.62 -43.33
N ARG A 73 -32.12 -5.57 -42.91
CA ARG A 73 -32.70 -5.38 -41.57
C ARG A 73 -33.71 -6.50 -41.26
N VAL A 74 -33.57 -7.21 -40.15
CA VAL A 74 -34.71 -7.70 -39.33
C VAL A 74 -34.23 -7.87 -37.88
N GLY A 75 -34.96 -7.28 -36.93
CA GLY A 75 -34.74 -7.45 -35.50
C GLY A 75 -35.17 -8.82 -35.00
N VAL A 76 -34.52 -9.32 -33.95
CA VAL A 76 -34.97 -10.52 -33.24
C VAL A 76 -34.90 -10.28 -31.75
N GLU A 77 -36.08 -10.42 -31.15
CA GLU A 77 -36.40 -10.41 -29.73
C GLU A 77 -35.62 -11.50 -28.98
N CYS A 78 -35.03 -11.14 -27.85
CA CYS A 78 -34.53 -12.10 -26.87
C CYS A 78 -35.72 -12.68 -26.09
N VAL A 79 -36.20 -13.86 -26.49
CA VAL A 79 -37.14 -14.66 -25.70
C VAL A 79 -36.38 -15.31 -24.55
N GLY A 80 -36.56 -14.76 -23.35
CA GLY A 80 -36.18 -15.41 -22.10
C GLY A 80 -37.16 -16.54 -21.77
N VAL A 81 -36.65 -17.77 -21.70
CA VAL A 81 -37.41 -18.94 -21.22
C VAL A 81 -37.44 -18.89 -19.69
N ALA A 82 -38.58 -18.44 -19.14
CA ALA A 82 -38.91 -18.60 -17.73
C ALA A 82 -39.59 -19.96 -17.53
N ILE A 83 -39.03 -20.78 -16.64
CA ILE A 83 -39.70 -21.98 -16.12
C ILE A 83 -40.56 -21.51 -14.95
N ALA A 84 -41.88 -21.55 -15.11
CA ALA A 84 -42.84 -21.39 -14.02
C ALA A 84 -43.81 -22.57 -14.00
N SER A 85 -43.98 -23.12 -12.80
CA SER A 85 -44.84 -24.22 -12.44
C SER A 85 -46.32 -23.88 -12.59
N ASP A 86 -47.06 -24.85 -13.12
CA ASP A 86 -48.52 -24.92 -13.23
C ASP A 86 -49.26 -24.65 -11.92
N ASN A 87 -50.31 -23.83 -12.00
CA ASN A 87 -51.64 -24.13 -11.49
C ASN A 87 -52.66 -23.12 -12.05
N GLY A 88 -53.59 -23.62 -12.88
CA GLY A 88 -54.83 -22.92 -13.27
C GLY A 88 -55.74 -22.68 -12.05
N THR A 89 -56.78 -21.87 -12.09
CA THR A 89 -57.78 -21.59 -13.13
C THR A 89 -58.60 -20.35 -12.71
N GLY A 90 -59.14 -19.59 -13.66
CA GLY A 90 -60.25 -18.68 -13.37
C GLY A 90 -60.37 -17.49 -14.32
N SER A 91 -61.34 -17.56 -15.22
CA SER A 91 -61.77 -16.52 -16.15
C SER A 91 -62.43 -15.33 -15.44
N ASP A 92 -62.23 -14.12 -15.97
CA ASP A 92 -63.33 -13.34 -16.57
C ASP A 92 -62.86 -11.97 -17.08
N ALA A 93 -63.41 -11.60 -18.24
CA ALA A 93 -63.12 -10.39 -18.98
C ALA A 93 -63.91 -9.20 -18.43
N VAL A 94 -63.25 -8.05 -18.23
CA VAL A 94 -63.91 -6.73 -18.18
C VAL A 94 -63.06 -5.67 -18.87
N VAL A 95 -63.71 -5.01 -19.83
CA VAL A 95 -63.30 -3.84 -20.59
C VAL A 95 -63.19 -2.61 -19.67
N GLY A 96 -62.12 -1.82 -19.79
CA GLY A 96 -62.24 -0.37 -19.62
C GLY A 96 -61.10 0.41 -18.97
N LYS A 97 -60.79 1.53 -19.62
CA LYS A 97 -60.23 2.80 -19.12
C LYS A 97 -58.71 2.92 -18.93
N ARG A 98 -58.16 3.55 -19.96
CA ARG A 98 -56.97 4.41 -20.00
C ARG A 98 -57.02 5.42 -18.84
N ALA A 99 -56.09 5.30 -17.91
CA ALA A 99 -55.77 6.32 -16.91
C ALA A 99 -54.26 6.60 -16.97
N THR A 100 -53.94 7.88 -17.09
CA THR A 100 -52.61 8.48 -17.07
C THR A 100 -51.93 8.22 -15.72
N MET A 101 -50.82 7.47 -15.71
CA MET A 101 -49.93 7.39 -14.55
C MET A 101 -48.77 8.36 -14.75
N ASN A 102 -48.64 9.23 -13.75
CA ASN A 102 -47.51 10.12 -13.54
C ASN A 102 -46.22 9.32 -13.33
N ASP A 103 -45.18 9.89 -13.91
CA ASP A 103 -43.77 9.54 -13.82
C ASP A 103 -43.31 9.58 -12.35
N VAL A 104 -43.06 8.42 -11.76
CA VAL A 104 -42.24 8.25 -10.56
C VAL A 104 -41.05 7.39 -10.99
N GLY A 105 -40.11 8.04 -11.67
CA GLY A 105 -38.80 7.49 -12.02
C GLY A 105 -37.93 7.35 -10.77
N GLY A 106 -38.26 6.39 -9.91
CA GLY A 106 -37.35 5.88 -8.91
C GLY A 106 -36.43 4.86 -9.58
N THR A 107 -35.38 5.32 -10.26
CA THR A 107 -34.27 4.44 -10.64
C THR A 107 -33.56 4.04 -9.36
N SER A 108 -34.02 2.96 -8.73
CA SER A 108 -33.25 2.26 -7.71
C SER A 108 -31.96 1.79 -8.39
N SER A 109 -30.89 2.57 -8.20
CA SER A 109 -29.52 2.15 -8.48
C SER A 109 -29.31 0.87 -7.67
N SER A 110 -29.53 -0.28 -8.29
CA SER A 110 -29.13 -1.57 -7.73
C SER A 110 -27.63 -1.70 -7.94
N SER A 111 -26.86 -0.82 -7.30
CA SER A 111 -25.44 -1.01 -7.12
C SER A 111 -25.30 -2.26 -6.25
N VAL A 112 -25.03 -3.39 -6.90
CA VAL A 112 -24.74 -4.65 -6.25
C VAL A 112 -23.34 -4.51 -5.63
N ARG A 113 -23.25 -3.73 -4.55
CA ARG A 113 -22.07 -3.59 -3.67
C ARG A 113 -21.68 -4.89 -2.97
N PHE A 114 -22.51 -5.91 -3.13
CA PHE A 114 -22.73 -6.86 -2.08
C PHE A 114 -21.94 -8.13 -2.35
N CYS A 115 -21.10 -8.55 -1.40
CA CYS A 115 -20.61 -9.93 -1.32
C CYS A 115 -21.77 -10.81 -0.80
N PRO A 116 -22.58 -11.47 -1.66
CA PRO A 116 -23.83 -12.15 -1.27
C PRO A 116 -23.61 -13.22 -0.22
N ALA A 117 -22.39 -13.75 -0.14
CA ALA A 117 -21.96 -14.72 0.84
C ALA A 117 -22.10 -14.25 2.31
N LEU A 118 -22.08 -12.93 2.58
CA LEU A 118 -22.21 -12.40 3.95
C LEU A 118 -23.66 -12.05 4.34
N ARG A 119 -24.62 -11.95 3.39
CA ARG A 119 -26.04 -11.75 3.74
C ARG A 119 -26.63 -13.08 4.19
N GLY A 120 -27.05 -13.13 5.46
CA GLY A 120 -27.72 -14.32 6.05
C GLY A 120 -26.92 -14.99 7.17
N THR A 121 -25.82 -14.40 7.61
CA THR A 121 -24.90 -14.98 8.60
C THR A 121 -25.27 -14.73 10.06
N ARG A 122 -26.50 -14.28 10.36
CA ARG A 122 -27.04 -14.31 11.74
C ARG A 122 -26.89 -15.70 12.37
N TYR A 123 -26.88 -16.73 11.54
CA TYR A 123 -26.58 -18.10 11.95
C TYR A 123 -25.19 -18.26 12.59
N CYS A 124 -24.15 -17.59 12.08
CA CYS A 124 -22.79 -17.68 12.62
C CYS A 124 -22.67 -17.04 14.00
N GLU A 125 -23.29 -15.87 14.19
CA GLU A 125 -23.34 -15.21 15.51
C GLU A 125 -24.04 -16.11 16.55
N ALA A 126 -25.20 -16.66 16.20
CA ALA A 126 -25.91 -17.60 17.06
C ALA A 126 -25.09 -18.86 17.38
N VAL A 127 -24.30 -19.35 16.42
CA VAL A 127 -23.41 -20.51 16.61
C VAL A 127 -22.30 -20.18 17.61
N TRP A 128 -21.62 -19.04 17.48
CA TRP A 128 -20.58 -18.64 18.43
C TRP A 128 -21.14 -18.37 19.82
N ASP A 129 -22.29 -17.70 19.93
CA ASP A 129 -22.94 -17.43 21.22
C ASP A 129 -23.36 -18.72 21.93
N THR A 130 -23.85 -19.70 21.17
CA THR A 130 -24.18 -21.03 21.70
C THR A 130 -22.92 -21.76 22.18
N ALA A 131 -21.84 -21.73 21.39
CA ALA A 131 -20.58 -22.36 21.76
C ALA A 131 -19.97 -21.76 23.04
N LEU A 132 -19.97 -20.42 23.15
CA LEU A 132 -19.54 -19.71 24.36
C LEU A 132 -20.41 -20.07 25.56
N SER A 133 -21.73 -20.11 25.40
CA SER A 133 -22.65 -20.48 26.48
C SER A 133 -22.38 -21.90 27.00
N VAL A 134 -22.13 -22.85 26.10
CA VAL A 134 -21.78 -24.24 26.45
C VAL A 134 -20.45 -24.30 27.18
N LEU A 135 -19.44 -23.57 26.70
CA LEU A 135 -18.11 -23.53 27.30
C LEU A 135 -18.13 -22.94 28.72
N VAL A 136 -18.89 -21.87 28.93
CA VAL A 136 -19.09 -21.25 30.26
C VAL A 136 -19.76 -22.22 31.23
N ARG A 137 -20.84 -22.90 30.80
CA ARG A 137 -21.50 -23.91 31.65
C ARG A 137 -20.57 -25.06 32.02
N PHE A 138 -19.71 -25.47 31.09
CA PHE A 138 -18.71 -26.50 31.36
C PHE A 138 -17.67 -26.05 32.37
N ARG A 139 -17.16 -24.81 32.23
CA ARG A 139 -16.25 -24.18 33.20
C ARG A 139 -16.88 -24.13 34.59
N ASP A 140 -18.12 -23.68 34.69
CA ASP A 140 -18.85 -23.58 35.96
C ASP A 140 -19.06 -24.96 36.62
N SER A 141 -19.42 -25.96 35.82
CA SER A 141 -19.56 -27.35 36.29
C SER A 141 -18.25 -27.91 36.82
N ARG A 142 -17.12 -27.61 36.16
CA ARG A 142 -15.79 -28.01 36.63
C ARG A 142 -15.37 -27.28 37.91
N ALA A 143 -15.66 -25.99 38.00
CA ALA A 143 -15.40 -25.20 39.21
C ALA A 143 -16.25 -25.69 40.40
N ALA A 144 -17.51 -26.08 40.16
CA ALA A 144 -18.38 -26.67 41.18
C ALA A 144 -17.86 -28.04 41.66
N ALA A 145 -17.49 -28.93 40.73
CA ALA A 145 -16.94 -30.25 41.06
C ALA A 145 -15.61 -30.16 41.84
N ALA A 146 -14.80 -29.13 41.58
CA ALA A 146 -13.57 -28.87 42.34
C ALA A 146 -13.87 -28.46 43.79
N LYS A 147 -14.91 -27.64 44.02
CA LYS A 147 -15.33 -27.22 45.37
C LYS A 147 -15.88 -28.38 46.21
N GLU A 148 -16.63 -29.30 45.59
CA GLU A 148 -17.22 -30.45 46.30
C GLU A 148 -16.16 -31.45 46.81
N ARG A 149 -15.01 -31.58 46.13
CA ARG A 149 -13.93 -32.49 46.57
C ARG A 149 -13.04 -31.91 47.67
N GLY A 150 -12.89 -30.59 47.74
CA GLY A 150 -12.07 -29.93 48.75
C GLY A 150 -12.64 -29.91 50.18
N GLY A 151 -13.78 -30.57 50.42
CA GLY A 151 -14.49 -30.58 51.71
C GLY A 151 -14.29 -31.83 52.58
N TRP A 152 -13.54 -32.84 52.12
CA TRP A 152 -13.28 -34.07 52.88
C TRP A 152 -11.85 -34.04 53.41
N GLY A 153 -11.70 -33.65 54.68
CA GLY A 153 -10.42 -33.48 55.34
C GLY A 153 -9.74 -34.80 55.74
N ASP A 154 -8.41 -34.70 55.78
CA ASP A 154 -7.40 -35.53 56.44
C ASP A 154 -7.15 -36.98 55.94
N ASP A 155 -5.87 -37.23 55.64
CA ASP A 155 -5.12 -38.52 55.70
C ASP A 155 -4.71 -39.26 54.40
N HIS A 156 -4.79 -38.68 53.19
CA HIS A 156 -4.21 -39.31 51.97
C HIS A 156 -3.24 -38.42 51.17
N ASP A 157 -2.02 -38.25 51.70
CA ASP A 157 -0.98 -37.29 51.28
C ASP A 157 -0.15 -37.63 50.01
N HIS A 158 -0.50 -38.63 49.18
CA HIS A 158 0.40 -39.05 48.07
C HIS A 158 -0.16 -39.01 46.63
N ASP A 159 -1.47 -38.90 46.39
CA ASP A 159 -2.03 -38.87 45.02
C ASP A 159 -2.54 -37.47 44.56
N GLU A 160 -2.41 -36.42 45.38
CA GLU A 160 -3.05 -35.13 45.12
C GLU A 160 -2.30 -34.24 44.09
N VAL A 161 -1.00 -34.48 43.87
CA VAL A 161 -0.16 -33.61 43.02
C VAL A 161 -0.51 -33.72 41.53
N ASP A 162 -0.88 -34.90 41.04
CA ASP A 162 -1.20 -35.13 39.61
C ASP A 162 -2.58 -34.57 39.22
N ASP A 163 -3.51 -34.46 40.17
CA ASP A 163 -4.86 -33.92 39.93
C ASP A 163 -4.85 -32.40 39.72
N VAL A 164 -3.98 -31.67 40.44
CA VAL A 164 -3.84 -30.21 40.31
C VAL A 164 -3.27 -29.83 38.94
N ALA A 165 -2.23 -30.53 38.46
CA ALA A 165 -1.63 -30.27 37.16
C ALA A 165 -2.62 -30.56 36.01
N THR A 166 -3.43 -31.61 36.15
CA THR A 166 -4.45 -31.99 35.17
C THR A 166 -5.57 -30.95 35.10
N LYS A 167 -6.09 -30.49 36.26
CA LYS A 167 -7.09 -29.41 36.32
C LYS A 167 -6.59 -28.10 35.72
N SER A 168 -5.33 -27.75 35.97
CA SER A 168 -4.70 -26.54 35.40
C SER A 168 -4.63 -26.62 33.86
N ARG A 169 -4.25 -27.77 33.31
CA ARG A 169 -4.25 -28.02 31.85
C ARG A 169 -5.65 -27.96 31.25
N GLU A 170 -6.65 -28.57 31.90
CA GLU A 170 -8.04 -28.51 31.44
C GLU A 170 -8.54 -27.06 31.38
N MET A 171 -8.29 -26.27 32.43
CA MET A 171 -8.71 -24.86 32.47
C MET A 171 -8.00 -24.03 31.39
N SER A 172 -6.68 -24.22 31.23
CA SER A 172 -5.91 -23.58 30.17
C SER A 172 -6.46 -23.91 28.77
N ALA A 173 -6.89 -25.16 28.54
CA ALA A 173 -7.50 -25.56 27.27
C ALA A 173 -8.87 -24.89 27.05
N ILE A 174 -9.71 -24.80 28.09
CA ILE A 174 -10.99 -24.09 28.04
C ILE A 174 -10.76 -22.60 27.68
N ASP A 175 -9.79 -21.96 28.32
CA ASP A 175 -9.45 -20.56 28.04
C ASP A 175 -8.95 -20.36 26.59
N ALA A 176 -8.19 -21.32 26.06
CA ALA A 176 -7.79 -21.31 24.66
C ALA A 176 -9.01 -21.44 23.72
N PHE A 177 -9.96 -22.32 23.99
CA PHE A 177 -11.17 -22.44 23.17
C PHE A 177 -12.02 -21.17 23.21
N GLU A 178 -12.18 -20.56 24.38
CA GLU A 178 -12.91 -19.31 24.51
C GLU A 178 -12.28 -18.20 23.66
N ALA A 179 -10.96 -18.05 23.76
CA ALA A 179 -10.23 -17.05 22.99
C ALA A 179 -10.29 -17.31 21.48
N ILE A 180 -10.27 -18.58 21.03
CA ILE A 180 -10.48 -18.92 19.60
C ILE A 180 -11.86 -18.48 19.13
N ILE A 181 -12.92 -18.82 19.87
CA ILE A 181 -14.30 -18.48 19.49
C ILE A 181 -14.51 -16.97 19.46
N LEU A 182 -14.04 -16.25 20.49
CA LEU A 182 -14.12 -14.79 20.55
C LEU A 182 -13.33 -14.13 19.42
N MET A 183 -12.13 -14.64 19.12
CA MET A 183 -11.29 -14.15 18.03
C MET A 183 -11.99 -14.32 16.68
N GLN A 184 -12.56 -15.50 16.41
CA GLN A 184 -13.30 -15.77 15.18
C GLN A 184 -14.48 -14.82 15.02
N LYS A 185 -15.28 -14.66 16.09
CA LYS A 185 -16.43 -13.75 16.11
C LYS A 185 -16.01 -12.30 15.86
N SER A 186 -14.96 -11.85 16.52
CA SER A 186 -14.47 -10.46 16.41
C SER A 186 -13.92 -10.17 15.02
N LEU A 187 -13.07 -11.04 14.48
CA LEU A 187 -12.52 -10.91 13.12
C LEU A 187 -13.63 -10.96 12.06
N TYR A 188 -14.55 -11.91 12.17
CA TYR A 188 -15.69 -12.00 11.25
C TYR A 188 -16.49 -10.70 11.25
N ARG A 189 -16.78 -10.14 12.44
CA ARG A 189 -17.53 -8.90 12.56
C ARG A 189 -16.79 -7.71 11.96
N ALA A 190 -15.47 -7.62 12.14
CA ALA A 190 -14.66 -6.59 11.49
C ALA A 190 -14.78 -6.68 9.96
N LEU A 191 -14.66 -7.88 9.38
CA LEU A 191 -14.77 -8.11 7.94
C LEU A 191 -16.18 -7.83 7.42
N GLU A 192 -17.21 -8.24 8.16
CA GLU A 192 -18.60 -7.98 7.84
C GLU A 192 -18.89 -6.48 7.80
N ILE A 193 -18.41 -5.72 8.78
CA ILE A 193 -18.58 -4.27 8.82
C ILE A 193 -17.86 -3.60 7.64
N LEU A 194 -16.59 -3.94 7.41
CA LEU A 194 -15.79 -3.38 6.32
C LEU A 194 -16.29 -3.77 4.93
N SER A 195 -17.07 -4.84 4.82
CA SER A 195 -17.69 -5.26 3.55
C SER A 195 -19.07 -4.62 3.33
N ASN A 196 -19.61 -3.92 4.33
CA ASN A 196 -20.97 -3.38 4.34
C ASN A 196 -21.00 -1.89 4.72
N LEU A 197 -19.95 -1.14 4.40
CA LEU A 197 -19.94 0.30 4.64
C LEU A 197 -21.01 0.99 3.77
N ASP A 198 -21.70 1.95 4.37
CA ASP A 198 -22.60 2.89 3.70
C ASP A 198 -22.16 4.33 3.99
N GLU A 199 -22.59 5.28 3.16
CA GLU A 199 -22.16 6.68 3.24
C GLU A 199 -22.37 7.29 4.64
N ASP A 200 -23.50 7.00 5.29
CA ASP A 200 -23.88 7.62 6.56
C ASP A 200 -23.08 7.06 7.76
N THR A 201 -22.59 5.82 7.66
CA THR A 201 -21.96 5.12 8.77
C THR A 201 -20.47 4.83 8.57
N VAL A 202 -19.87 5.16 7.41
CA VAL A 202 -18.47 4.83 7.05
C VAL A 202 -17.52 5.05 8.23
N CYS A 203 -17.50 6.25 8.82
CA CYS A 203 -16.58 6.58 9.90
C CYS A 203 -16.88 5.83 11.21
N GLU A 204 -18.14 5.69 11.59
CA GLU A 204 -18.53 4.98 12.82
C GLU A 204 -18.19 3.49 12.71
N PHE A 205 -18.60 2.88 11.61
CA PHE A 205 -18.39 1.47 11.32
C PHE A 205 -16.90 1.14 11.18
N THR A 206 -16.13 2.03 10.56
CA THR A 206 -14.67 1.86 10.49
C THR A 206 -14.01 1.89 11.88
N ARG A 207 -14.47 2.76 12.80
CA ARG A 207 -13.97 2.74 14.20
C ARG A 207 -14.34 1.45 14.92
N ILE A 208 -15.55 0.93 14.73
CA ILE A 208 -15.94 -0.37 15.28
C ILE A 208 -15.04 -1.47 14.70
N ALA A 209 -14.71 -1.43 13.40
CA ALA A 209 -13.80 -2.39 12.78
C ALA A 209 -12.38 -2.32 13.37
N ILE A 210 -11.87 -1.13 13.72
CA ILE A 210 -10.60 -0.97 14.44
C ILE A 210 -10.67 -1.65 15.81
N ASP A 211 -11.71 -1.39 16.60
CA ASP A 211 -11.84 -1.97 17.94
C ASP A 211 -11.90 -3.51 17.87
N ARG A 212 -12.60 -4.06 16.86
CA ARG A 212 -12.66 -5.51 16.61
C ARG A 212 -11.34 -6.09 16.13
N SER A 213 -10.62 -5.37 15.27
CA SER A 213 -9.27 -5.78 14.87
C SER A 213 -8.32 -5.84 16.08
N ARG A 214 -8.31 -4.80 16.92
CA ARG A 214 -7.48 -4.74 18.14
C ARG A 214 -7.85 -5.83 19.15
N GLU A 215 -9.15 -6.08 19.33
CA GLU A 215 -9.63 -7.21 20.14
C GLU A 215 -9.12 -8.55 19.59
N THR A 216 -9.18 -8.75 18.28
CA THR A 216 -8.65 -9.95 17.61
C THR A 216 -7.15 -10.13 17.85
N VAL A 217 -6.36 -9.06 17.72
CA VAL A 217 -4.91 -9.08 17.99
C VAL A 217 -4.62 -9.42 19.46
N ARG A 218 -5.37 -8.83 20.39
CA ARG A 218 -5.24 -9.14 21.83
C ARG A 218 -5.51 -10.62 22.10
N LEU A 219 -6.63 -11.15 21.61
CA LEU A 219 -7.01 -12.56 21.79
C LEU A 219 -5.99 -13.52 21.16
N LEU A 220 -5.43 -13.18 20.01
CA LEU A 220 -4.34 -13.95 19.38
C LEU A 220 -3.06 -13.97 20.23
N ASN A 221 -2.73 -12.86 20.88
CA ASN A 221 -1.59 -12.80 21.80
C ASN A 221 -1.85 -13.60 23.08
N GLU A 222 -3.07 -13.56 23.61
CA GLU A 222 -3.49 -14.41 24.74
C GLU A 222 -3.40 -15.90 24.38
N LEU A 223 -3.88 -16.29 23.19
CA LEU A 223 -3.75 -17.64 22.66
C LEU A 223 -2.29 -18.09 22.50
N ARG A 224 -1.42 -17.20 22.04
CA ARG A 224 0.01 -17.48 21.92
C ARG A 224 0.68 -17.66 23.28
N ALA A 225 0.22 -16.91 24.29
CA ALA A 225 0.73 -17.01 25.65
C ALA A 225 0.19 -18.24 26.42
N ASN A 226 -0.94 -18.80 25.99
CA ASN A 226 -1.61 -19.93 26.63
C ASN A 226 -0.73 -21.20 26.67
N ASP A 227 -0.68 -21.85 27.84
CA ASP A 227 0.19 -23.00 28.09
C ASP A 227 -0.20 -24.23 27.26
N SER A 228 -1.50 -24.48 27.06
CA SER A 228 -1.99 -25.59 26.23
C SER A 228 -1.59 -25.42 24.75
N VAL A 229 -1.57 -24.19 24.25
CA VAL A 229 -1.13 -23.87 22.88
C VAL A 229 0.39 -24.01 22.74
N LYS A 230 1.15 -23.57 23.74
CA LYS A 230 2.61 -23.77 23.80
C LYS A 230 2.96 -25.26 23.86
N GLU A 231 2.25 -26.02 24.68
CA GLU A 231 2.41 -27.47 24.79
C GLU A 231 2.08 -28.16 23.46
N SER A 232 0.97 -27.78 22.83
CA SER A 232 0.58 -28.21 21.47
C SER A 232 1.66 -27.95 20.43
N SER A 233 2.31 -26.79 20.50
CA SER A 233 3.41 -26.42 19.60
C SER A 233 4.67 -27.26 19.87
N ARG A 234 4.98 -27.54 21.14
CA ARG A 234 6.11 -28.42 21.53
C ARG A 234 5.91 -29.87 21.10
N TYR A 235 4.68 -30.32 20.95
CA TYR A 235 4.40 -31.67 20.46
C TYR A 235 4.82 -31.89 18.98
N GLY A 236 5.22 -30.85 18.23
CA GLY A 236 5.82 -31.03 16.91
C GLY A 236 4.90 -31.77 15.93
N LEU A 237 3.59 -31.57 16.08
CA LEU A 237 2.56 -32.15 15.21
C LEU A 237 2.77 -31.74 13.76
N VAL A 238 3.32 -30.56 13.53
CA VAL A 238 3.74 -30.05 12.24
C VAL A 238 5.27 -30.02 12.23
N GLY A 239 5.88 -30.78 11.32
CA GLY A 239 7.32 -30.74 11.09
C GLY A 239 7.78 -29.41 10.50
N PRO A 240 9.10 -29.12 10.50
CA PRO A 240 9.65 -27.92 9.88
C PRO A 240 9.41 -27.87 8.36
N ASP A 241 9.10 -29.01 7.73
CA ASP A 241 8.71 -29.11 6.33
C ASP A 241 7.20 -28.87 6.08
N GLY A 242 6.45 -28.55 7.13
CA GLY A 242 5.00 -28.33 7.12
C GLY A 242 4.16 -29.60 7.01
N LYS A 243 4.73 -30.79 7.19
CA LYS A 243 3.96 -32.04 7.19
C LYS A 243 3.44 -32.39 8.58
N LEU A 244 2.28 -33.03 8.62
CA LEU A 244 1.78 -33.62 9.87
C LEU A 244 2.60 -34.85 10.23
N HIS A 245 3.24 -34.82 11.40
CA HIS A 245 3.98 -35.95 11.94
C HIS A 245 3.04 -36.93 12.64
N LYS A 246 3.19 -38.21 12.33
CA LYS A 246 2.52 -39.28 13.07
C LYS A 246 3.23 -39.48 14.40
N ARG A 247 2.42 -39.61 15.45
CA ARG A 247 2.87 -39.91 16.81
C ARG A 247 2.59 -41.36 17.17
N PRO A 248 3.60 -42.25 17.18
CA PRO A 248 3.39 -43.67 17.43
C PRO A 248 2.80 -43.93 18.82
N ASP A 249 3.07 -43.03 19.78
CA ASP A 249 2.54 -43.00 21.14
C ASP A 249 1.04 -42.63 21.22
N ARG A 250 0.46 -42.06 20.15
CA ARG A 250 -0.95 -41.61 20.12
C ARG A 250 -1.67 -42.01 18.82
N PRO A 251 -1.97 -43.30 18.62
CA PRO A 251 -2.59 -43.79 17.40
C PRO A 251 -3.97 -43.17 17.11
N GLY A 252 -4.77 -42.89 18.15
CA GLY A 252 -6.07 -42.22 18.00
C GLY A 252 -5.96 -40.81 17.42
N MET A 253 -4.94 -40.04 17.85
CA MET A 253 -4.69 -38.71 17.30
C MET A 253 -4.23 -38.77 15.84
N ASN A 254 -3.41 -39.76 15.47
CA ASN A 254 -3.02 -39.96 14.07
C ASN A 254 -4.23 -40.31 13.20
N LEU A 255 -5.14 -41.13 13.72
CA LEU A 255 -6.37 -41.48 13.02
C LEU A 255 -7.24 -40.23 12.81
N LEU A 256 -7.40 -39.40 13.85
CA LEU A 256 -8.12 -38.14 13.77
C LEU A 256 -7.48 -37.18 12.75
N LEU A 257 -6.16 -36.98 12.81
CA LEU A 257 -5.46 -36.11 11.85
C LEU A 257 -5.59 -36.63 10.41
N ALA A 258 -5.48 -37.94 10.20
CA ALA A 258 -5.63 -38.55 8.87
C ALA A 258 -7.08 -38.50 8.35
N ALA A 259 -8.07 -38.50 9.25
CA ALA A 259 -9.48 -38.34 8.90
C ALA A 259 -9.85 -36.88 8.59
N SER A 260 -9.27 -35.93 9.35
CA SER A 260 -9.57 -34.51 9.25
C SER A 260 -8.81 -33.79 8.13
N PHE A 261 -7.60 -34.24 7.79
CA PHE A 261 -6.74 -33.57 6.82
C PHE A 261 -6.25 -34.54 5.73
N ASP A 262 -6.65 -34.28 4.48
CA ASP A 262 -6.05 -34.97 3.33
C ASP A 262 -4.63 -34.40 3.11
N PRO A 263 -3.59 -35.24 2.98
CA PRO A 263 -2.24 -34.76 2.66
C PRO A 263 -2.16 -34.08 1.28
N PHE A 264 -3.23 -34.16 0.48
CA PHE A 264 -3.34 -33.53 -0.82
C PHE A 264 -4.55 -32.60 -0.93
N ILE A 265 -4.31 -31.40 -1.43
CA ILE A 265 -5.32 -30.42 -1.83
C ILE A 265 -5.85 -30.82 -3.22
N ASN A 266 -7.14 -30.58 -3.46
CA ASN A 266 -7.86 -30.83 -4.73
C ASN A 266 -8.01 -32.30 -5.16
N ARG A 267 -7.52 -33.29 -4.38
CA ARG A 267 -7.61 -34.70 -4.75
C ARG A 267 -9.05 -35.20 -4.97
N ARG A 268 -10.01 -34.62 -4.25
CA ARG A 268 -11.44 -34.99 -4.28
C ARG A 268 -12.33 -33.97 -4.99
N LEU A 269 -11.76 -32.85 -5.46
CA LEU A 269 -12.52 -31.84 -6.19
C LEU A 269 -12.47 -32.19 -7.68
N LEU A 270 -13.63 -32.17 -8.34
CA LEU A 270 -13.74 -32.29 -9.80
C LEU A 270 -13.23 -30.98 -10.42
N GLY A 271 -11.91 -30.82 -10.50
CA GLY A 271 -11.28 -29.63 -11.07
C GLY A 271 -10.03 -29.99 -11.86
N ASN A 272 -9.70 -29.17 -12.85
CA ASN A 272 -8.50 -29.34 -13.69
C ASN A 272 -7.20 -28.92 -12.99
N ALA A 273 -7.28 -28.46 -11.74
CA ALA A 273 -6.11 -28.08 -10.97
C ALA A 273 -5.31 -29.33 -10.57
N PRO A 274 -3.98 -29.34 -10.77
CA PRO A 274 -3.15 -30.47 -10.37
C PRO A 274 -3.24 -30.67 -8.86
N VAL A 275 -3.19 -31.93 -8.43
CA VAL A 275 -3.15 -32.31 -7.02
C VAL A 275 -1.88 -31.75 -6.38
N ARG A 276 -2.01 -31.01 -5.28
CA ARG A 276 -0.89 -30.39 -4.56
C ARG A 276 -0.77 -30.98 -3.16
N LYS A 277 0.43 -31.07 -2.60
CA LYS A 277 0.62 -31.50 -1.21
C LYS A 277 0.19 -30.37 -0.26
N ALA A 278 -0.59 -30.71 0.77
CA ALA A 278 -0.91 -29.80 1.85
C ALA A 278 0.36 -29.50 2.68
N ARG A 279 0.53 -28.24 3.07
CA ARG A 279 1.58 -27.80 3.99
C ARG A 279 0.93 -26.99 5.11
N PHE A 280 1.17 -27.40 6.34
CA PHE A 280 0.71 -26.75 7.55
C PHE A 280 1.80 -25.83 8.08
N ARG A 281 1.39 -24.74 8.72
CA ARG A 281 2.30 -23.90 9.52
C ARG A 281 2.29 -24.40 10.97
N CYS A 282 3.38 -24.16 11.69
CA CYS A 282 3.37 -24.31 13.14
C CYS A 282 2.26 -23.42 13.74
N PRO A 283 1.52 -23.87 14.77
CA PRO A 283 0.49 -23.05 15.40
C PRO A 283 0.98 -21.67 15.83
N SER A 284 2.20 -21.55 16.38
CA SER A 284 2.81 -20.27 16.76
C SER A 284 2.93 -19.29 15.58
N ASP A 285 3.35 -19.80 14.43
CA ASP A 285 3.60 -19.01 13.23
C ASP A 285 2.28 -18.63 12.56
N ALA A 286 1.29 -19.53 12.61
CA ALA A 286 -0.06 -19.28 12.15
C ALA A 286 -0.72 -18.17 12.97
N LEU A 287 -0.68 -18.25 14.31
CA LEU A 287 -1.22 -17.23 15.21
C LEU A 287 -0.51 -15.88 15.02
N SER A 288 0.82 -15.89 14.89
CA SER A 288 1.60 -14.66 14.62
C SER A 288 1.23 -14.05 13.26
N SER A 289 1.05 -14.88 12.23
CA SER A 289 0.62 -14.43 10.91
C SER A 289 -0.80 -13.87 10.92
N LEU A 290 -1.73 -14.49 11.65
CA LEU A 290 -3.09 -13.99 11.81
C LEU A 290 -3.12 -12.67 12.58
N ALA A 291 -2.28 -12.53 13.61
CA ALA A 291 -2.18 -11.29 14.37
C ALA A 291 -1.65 -10.15 13.49
N GLY A 292 -0.68 -10.45 12.62
CA GLY A 292 -0.20 -9.52 11.59
C GLY A 292 -1.28 -9.12 10.59
N VAL A 293 -2.09 -10.06 10.10
CA VAL A 293 -3.20 -9.75 9.18
C VAL A 293 -4.28 -8.91 9.87
N ALA A 294 -4.62 -9.23 11.12
CA ALA A 294 -5.59 -8.48 11.90
C ALA A 294 -5.09 -7.05 12.15
N SER A 295 -3.88 -6.88 12.68
CA SER A 295 -3.31 -5.55 12.94
C SER A 295 -3.16 -4.72 11.67
N GLU A 296 -2.96 -5.37 10.52
CA GLU A 296 -2.94 -4.71 9.23
C GLU A 296 -4.30 -4.18 8.77
N LEU A 297 -5.44 -4.72 9.24
CA LEU A 297 -6.74 -4.12 8.93
C LEU A 297 -6.82 -2.68 9.44
N GLU A 298 -6.24 -2.39 10.60
CA GLU A 298 -6.23 -1.05 11.19
C GLU A 298 -5.49 -0.06 10.29
N TRP A 299 -4.18 -0.23 10.09
CA TRP A 299 -3.39 0.73 9.33
C TRP A 299 -3.54 0.62 7.80
N GLY A 300 -3.88 -0.57 7.30
CA GLY A 300 -3.96 -0.86 5.87
C GLY A 300 -5.29 -0.47 5.25
N VAL A 301 -6.38 -0.53 6.03
CA VAL A 301 -7.75 -0.28 5.57
C VAL A 301 -8.41 0.84 6.35
N CYS A 302 -8.53 0.68 7.68
CA CYS A 302 -9.33 1.60 8.49
C CYS A 302 -8.75 3.00 8.57
N ASP A 303 -7.44 3.12 8.79
CA ASP A 303 -6.75 4.41 8.83
C ASP A 303 -6.89 5.12 7.47
N LEU A 304 -6.78 4.40 6.36
CA LEU A 304 -6.98 4.97 5.03
C LEU A 304 -8.37 5.58 4.85
N ILE A 305 -9.41 4.91 5.34
CA ILE A 305 -10.80 5.38 5.27
C ILE A 305 -11.05 6.57 6.19
N LEU A 306 -10.47 6.57 7.40
CA LEU A 306 -10.69 7.62 8.41
C LEU A 306 -9.84 8.87 8.19
N HIS A 307 -8.66 8.71 7.63
CA HIS A 307 -7.62 9.74 7.55
C HIS A 307 -7.34 10.18 6.11
N GLY A 308 -7.73 9.39 5.11
CA GLY A 308 -7.63 9.75 3.70
C GLY A 308 -8.62 10.82 3.27
N ASN A 309 -8.35 12.08 3.66
CA ASN A 309 -9.23 13.23 3.38
C ASN A 309 -8.80 14.08 2.16
N SER A 310 -7.68 13.73 1.51
CA SER A 310 -7.21 14.35 0.27
C SER A 310 -6.61 13.30 -0.66
N LEU A 311 -6.63 13.55 -1.96
CA LEU A 311 -6.08 12.59 -2.93
C LEU A 311 -4.56 12.41 -2.75
N GLY A 312 -3.86 13.49 -2.39
CA GLY A 312 -2.44 13.45 -2.06
C GLY A 312 -2.16 12.57 -0.85
N HIS A 313 -2.93 12.72 0.23
CA HIS A 313 -2.80 11.90 1.44
C HIS A 313 -3.08 10.43 1.16
N ILE A 314 -4.17 10.13 0.45
CA ILE A 314 -4.55 8.75 0.09
C ILE A 314 -3.47 8.10 -0.77
N THR A 315 -2.94 8.83 -1.76
CA THR A 315 -1.84 8.36 -2.60
C THR A 315 -0.60 8.04 -1.77
N THR A 316 -0.19 8.95 -0.88
CA THR A 316 0.98 8.76 0.00
C THR A 316 0.78 7.60 0.96
N MET A 317 -0.39 7.46 1.58
CA MET A 317 -0.72 6.34 2.45
C MET A 317 -0.65 5.01 1.71
N LEU A 318 -1.19 4.95 0.49
CA LEU A 318 -1.12 3.75 -0.35
C LEU A 318 0.31 3.45 -0.83
N GLU A 319 1.10 4.45 -1.20
CA GLU A 319 2.53 4.28 -1.53
C GLU A 319 3.30 3.73 -0.33
N ASN A 320 3.08 4.29 0.86
CA ASN A 320 3.68 3.84 2.12
C ASN A 320 3.29 2.40 2.49
N ASN A 321 2.00 2.08 2.35
CA ASN A 321 1.46 0.75 2.62
C ASN A 321 1.98 -0.27 1.62
N SER A 322 2.09 0.12 0.36
CA SER A 322 2.70 -0.68 -0.70
C SER A 322 4.18 -0.95 -0.39
N LEU A 323 4.92 0.04 0.13
CA LEU A 323 6.34 -0.04 0.49
C LEU A 323 6.63 -0.61 1.90
N ARG A 324 5.63 -0.97 2.72
CA ARG A 324 5.87 -1.59 4.04
C ARG A 324 6.69 -2.88 3.89
N GLY A 325 7.66 -3.11 4.78
CA GLY A 325 8.56 -4.27 4.69
C GLY A 325 9.68 -4.16 3.64
N SER A 326 9.70 -3.10 2.81
CA SER A 326 10.79 -2.89 1.83
C SER A 326 12.17 -2.75 2.51
N GLY A 327 12.18 -2.32 3.77
CA GLY A 327 13.38 -2.01 4.54
C GLY A 327 13.95 -3.07 5.49
N GLY A 328 13.47 -4.30 5.46
CA GLY A 328 14.09 -5.41 6.23
C GLY A 328 13.96 -5.33 7.76
N VAL A 329 13.27 -4.33 8.33
CA VAL A 329 12.89 -4.32 9.75
C VAL A 329 11.50 -3.71 9.87
N ILE A 330 10.41 -4.45 9.65
CA ILE A 330 9.16 -4.00 10.30
C ILE A 330 9.55 -3.80 11.77
N PRO A 331 9.36 -2.63 12.41
CA PRO A 331 9.63 -2.52 13.83
C PRO A 331 8.83 -3.66 14.47
N PRO A 332 9.50 -4.69 15.02
CA PRO A 332 8.74 -5.75 15.66
C PRO A 332 7.86 -5.05 16.69
N PRO A 333 6.60 -5.45 16.87
CA PRO A 333 5.86 -5.04 18.06
C PRO A 333 6.82 -5.25 19.22
N SER A 334 7.14 -4.16 19.93
CA SER A 334 8.25 -4.02 20.87
C SER A 334 8.73 -5.37 21.42
N PRO A 335 9.97 -5.80 21.15
CA PRO A 335 10.41 -7.12 21.55
C PRO A 335 10.33 -7.22 23.08
N SER A 336 9.43 -8.05 23.58
CA SER A 336 9.52 -8.56 24.95
C SER A 336 10.90 -9.21 25.09
N LYS A 337 11.75 -8.69 25.97
CA LYS A 337 13.19 -8.99 26.10
C LYS A 337 13.53 -10.45 26.50
N ASP A 338 12.59 -11.39 26.45
CA ASP A 338 12.67 -12.61 27.27
C ASP A 338 12.88 -13.93 26.50
N SER A 339 13.50 -13.94 25.30
CA SER A 339 13.86 -15.22 24.67
C SER A 339 15.21 -15.17 23.96
N SER A 340 16.23 -15.72 24.63
CA SER A 340 17.64 -15.82 24.22
C SER A 340 18.01 -17.15 23.55
N SER A 341 17.09 -17.81 22.82
CA SER A 341 17.43 -19.06 22.13
C SER A 341 18.07 -18.78 20.76
N GLU A 342 19.42 -18.81 20.72
CA GLU A 342 20.27 -18.79 19.52
C GLU A 342 20.09 -20.06 18.65
N GLY A 343 18.93 -20.24 18.05
CA GLY A 343 18.74 -21.24 16.99
C GLY A 343 18.77 -20.56 15.62
N GLU A 344 19.50 -21.14 14.65
CA GLU A 344 19.46 -20.81 13.21
C GLU A 344 18.05 -21.06 12.62
N GLY A 345 17.06 -20.32 13.10
CA GLY A 345 15.72 -20.31 12.57
C GLY A 345 15.73 -19.63 11.21
N ILE A 346 15.09 -20.26 10.23
CA ILE A 346 14.78 -19.68 8.92
C ILE A 346 14.18 -18.31 9.16
N HIS A 347 14.96 -17.24 8.94
CA HIS A 347 14.47 -15.87 9.02
C HIS A 347 13.43 -15.71 7.92
N ALA A 348 12.16 -15.86 8.28
CA ALA A 348 11.06 -15.53 7.40
C ALA A 348 11.15 -14.04 7.11
N GLU A 349 11.65 -13.69 5.92
CA GLU A 349 11.63 -12.32 5.45
C GLU A 349 10.21 -11.79 5.58
N THR A 350 10.03 -10.69 6.30
CA THR A 350 8.72 -10.07 6.44
C THR A 350 8.20 -9.74 5.04
N PRO A 351 7.01 -10.21 4.65
CA PRO A 351 6.47 -9.96 3.33
C PRO A 351 6.39 -8.45 3.09
N ILE A 352 6.71 -8.05 1.86
CA ILE A 352 6.68 -6.65 1.43
C ILE A 352 5.27 -6.30 1.00
N GLY A 353 4.80 -5.14 1.43
CA GLY A 353 3.51 -4.58 1.12
C GLY A 353 2.39 -5.14 1.97
N MET A 354 1.17 -4.78 1.59
CA MET A 354 -0.04 -5.23 2.26
C MET A 354 -0.36 -6.71 1.94
N ASN A 355 -0.93 -7.41 2.91
CA ASN A 355 -1.54 -8.71 2.70
C ASN A 355 -2.71 -8.61 1.70
N ILE A 356 -3.01 -9.74 1.05
CA ILE A 356 -4.01 -9.77 -0.03
C ILE A 356 -5.43 -9.41 0.45
N LEU A 357 -5.79 -9.74 1.70
CA LEU A 357 -7.09 -9.42 2.26
C LEU A 357 -7.24 -7.91 2.42
N CYS A 358 -6.25 -7.22 3.00
CA CYS A 358 -6.28 -5.77 3.15
C CYS A 358 -6.26 -5.06 1.80
N ARG A 359 -5.43 -5.52 0.84
CA ARG A 359 -5.47 -5.01 -0.56
C ARG A 359 -6.86 -5.14 -1.17
N SER A 360 -7.51 -6.29 -0.97
CA SER A 360 -8.88 -6.58 -1.43
C SER A 360 -9.91 -5.64 -0.81
N LEU A 361 -9.86 -5.48 0.51
CA LEU A 361 -10.77 -4.59 1.24
C LEU A 361 -10.57 -3.12 0.85
N VAL A 362 -9.33 -2.67 0.63
CA VAL A 362 -9.08 -1.31 0.14
C VAL A 362 -9.73 -1.11 -1.22
N VAL A 363 -9.52 -2.00 -2.20
CA VAL A 363 -10.11 -1.80 -3.54
C VAL A 363 -11.63 -1.84 -3.51
N LEU A 364 -12.23 -2.74 -2.73
CA LEU A 364 -13.69 -2.81 -2.58
C LEU A 364 -14.28 -1.53 -1.96
N ASN A 365 -13.56 -0.93 -1.01
CA ASN A 365 -13.98 0.30 -0.34
C ASN A 365 -13.45 1.56 -1.01
N LEU A 366 -12.59 1.45 -2.03
CA LEU A 366 -11.92 2.61 -2.62
C LEU A 366 -12.94 3.52 -3.28
N TYR A 367 -13.91 2.96 -4.01
CA TYR A 367 -14.93 3.73 -4.73
C TYR A 367 -16.27 3.01 -4.70
N PHE A 368 -17.26 3.60 -4.03
CA PHE A 368 -18.59 3.03 -3.86
C PHE A 368 -19.64 4.15 -3.64
N ASP A 369 -20.89 3.95 -4.12
CA ASP A 369 -21.92 5.00 -4.33
C ASP A 369 -21.35 6.28 -4.95
N ASP A 370 -20.61 6.10 -6.06
CA ASP A 370 -20.01 7.18 -6.85
C ASP A 370 -19.04 8.09 -6.07
N LYS A 371 -18.64 7.68 -4.85
CA LYS A 371 -17.78 8.42 -3.94
C LYS A 371 -16.53 7.62 -3.57
N LEU A 372 -15.42 8.33 -3.41
CA LEU A 372 -14.20 7.77 -2.86
C LEU A 372 -14.40 7.51 -1.35
N PHE A 373 -14.14 6.29 -0.92
CA PHE A 373 -14.43 5.81 0.43
C PHE A 373 -15.88 6.06 0.90
N GLY A 374 -16.83 6.22 -0.03
CA GLY A 374 -18.22 6.55 0.28
C GLY A 374 -18.40 7.95 0.89
N GLN A 375 -17.35 8.77 0.93
CA GLN A 375 -17.32 10.04 1.66
C GLN A 375 -17.14 11.25 0.74
N TYR A 376 -16.36 11.10 -0.34
CA TYR A 376 -15.91 12.24 -1.13
C TYR A 376 -16.29 12.08 -2.60
N ASP A 377 -16.84 13.13 -3.21
CA ASP A 377 -16.96 13.17 -4.67
C ASP A 377 -15.55 13.14 -5.28
N PHE A 378 -15.34 12.17 -6.16
CA PHE A 378 -14.00 11.88 -6.63
C PHE A 378 -13.51 12.90 -7.66
N SER A 379 -14.40 13.47 -8.48
CA SER A 379 -14.03 14.56 -9.39
C SER A 379 -13.66 15.83 -8.62
N ASP A 380 -14.40 16.14 -7.56
CA ASP A 380 -14.09 17.27 -6.66
C ASP A 380 -12.73 17.07 -5.97
N MET A 381 -12.45 15.85 -5.49
CA MET A 381 -11.15 15.51 -4.91
C MET A 381 -9.99 15.67 -5.91
N VAL A 382 -10.18 15.24 -7.16
CA VAL A 382 -9.18 15.43 -8.22
C VAL A 382 -8.97 16.92 -8.48
N GLY A 383 -10.04 17.72 -8.51
CA GLY A 383 -9.95 19.18 -8.66
C GLY A 383 -9.21 19.85 -7.51
N GLN A 384 -9.50 19.46 -6.26
CA GLN A 384 -8.79 19.95 -5.08
C GLN A 384 -7.30 19.58 -5.11
N HIS A 385 -6.98 18.35 -5.52
CA HIS A 385 -5.60 17.91 -5.65
C HIS A 385 -4.85 18.66 -6.75
N MET A 386 -5.52 18.97 -7.86
CA MET A 386 -4.98 19.80 -8.92
C MET A 386 -4.73 21.24 -8.45
N ARG A 387 -5.63 21.79 -7.61
CA ARG A 387 -5.42 23.08 -6.93
C ARG A 387 -4.20 23.04 -6.00
N GLN A 388 -4.06 21.99 -5.19
CA GLN A 388 -2.96 21.83 -4.25
C GLN A 388 -1.60 21.69 -4.95
N LEU A 389 -1.52 20.85 -6.01
CA LEU A 389 -0.25 20.53 -6.66
C LEU A 389 0.18 21.50 -7.75
N CYS A 390 -0.75 22.24 -8.36
CA CYS A 390 -0.48 23.07 -9.54
C CYS A 390 -1.10 24.48 -9.46
N ASP A 391 -1.62 24.87 -8.28
CA ASP A 391 -2.27 26.16 -8.02
C ASP A 391 -3.33 26.53 -9.08
N ALA A 392 -4.06 25.50 -9.52
CA ALA A 392 -5.06 25.60 -10.57
C ALA A 392 -6.23 26.50 -10.14
N PRO A 393 -6.64 27.48 -10.97
CA PRO A 393 -7.70 28.42 -10.61
C PRO A 393 -9.08 27.75 -10.60
N GLU A 394 -9.99 28.28 -9.78
CA GLU A 394 -11.34 27.70 -9.64
C GLU A 394 -12.13 27.68 -10.94
N SER A 395 -11.95 28.68 -11.79
CA SER A 395 -12.60 28.77 -13.10
C SER A 395 -12.13 27.70 -14.08
N LEU A 396 -10.96 27.08 -13.86
CA LEU A 396 -10.54 25.91 -14.63
C LEU A 396 -11.23 24.64 -14.11
N LEU A 397 -11.44 24.56 -12.79
CA LEU A 397 -12.02 23.40 -12.10
C LEU A 397 -13.55 23.32 -12.24
N THR A 398 -14.23 24.42 -12.59
CA THR A 398 -15.66 24.40 -12.93
C THR A 398 -15.96 23.57 -14.19
N SER A 399 -14.95 23.26 -15.02
CA SER A 399 -15.06 22.34 -16.16
C SER A 399 -15.24 20.89 -15.69
N THR A 400 -16.50 20.51 -15.45
CA THR A 400 -16.83 19.14 -14.96
C THR A 400 -16.48 18.03 -15.95
N SER A 401 -16.36 18.33 -17.25
CA SER A 401 -16.05 17.32 -18.27
C SER A 401 -14.61 16.81 -18.15
N PHE A 402 -13.64 17.72 -17.99
CA PHE A 402 -12.23 17.34 -17.86
C PHE A 402 -11.95 16.58 -16.56
N LEU A 403 -12.54 17.03 -15.43
CA LEU A 403 -12.40 16.33 -14.15
C LEU A 403 -12.99 14.91 -14.19
N LYS A 404 -14.09 14.70 -14.93
CA LYS A 404 -14.65 13.36 -15.16
C LYS A 404 -13.74 12.48 -16.01
N LEU A 405 -13.06 13.05 -17.01
CA LEU A 405 -12.05 12.34 -17.82
C LEU A 405 -10.83 11.94 -16.97
N LEU A 406 -10.39 12.82 -16.06
CA LEU A 406 -9.29 12.54 -15.14
C LEU A 406 -9.64 11.53 -14.05
N ALA A 407 -10.90 11.48 -13.62
CA ALA A 407 -11.32 10.63 -12.51
C ALA A 407 -10.85 9.18 -12.71
N LYS A 408 -11.27 8.51 -13.80
CA LYS A 408 -10.93 7.09 -13.99
C LYS A 408 -9.41 6.80 -13.95
N PRO A 409 -8.53 7.49 -14.71
CA PRO A 409 -7.09 7.24 -14.62
C PRO A 409 -6.49 7.52 -13.24
N MET A 410 -7.02 8.50 -12.49
CA MET A 410 -6.60 8.74 -11.11
C MET A 410 -7.04 7.61 -10.17
N TYR A 411 -8.27 7.10 -10.32
CA TYR A 411 -8.76 5.93 -9.59
C TYR A 411 -7.89 4.70 -9.89
N ASP A 412 -7.61 4.45 -11.17
CA ASP A 412 -6.78 3.33 -11.61
C ASP A 412 -5.35 3.44 -11.05
N THR A 413 -4.84 4.66 -10.84
CA THR A 413 -3.55 4.90 -10.16
C THR A 413 -3.59 4.47 -8.69
N LEU A 414 -4.65 4.81 -7.95
CA LEU A 414 -4.84 4.37 -6.57
C LEU A 414 -5.01 2.84 -6.49
N LYS A 415 -5.79 2.25 -7.42
CA LYS A 415 -5.98 0.81 -7.54
C LYS A 415 -4.65 0.09 -7.80
N ALA A 416 -3.79 0.64 -8.65
CA ALA A 416 -2.49 0.06 -8.97
C ALA A 416 -1.59 -0.09 -7.72
N LEU A 417 -1.62 0.88 -6.80
CA LEU A 417 -0.85 0.83 -5.54
C LEU A 417 -1.32 -0.29 -4.60
N CYS A 418 -2.54 -0.80 -4.80
CA CYS A 418 -3.08 -1.94 -4.06
C CYS A 418 -2.70 -3.29 -4.70
N LEU A 419 -2.12 -3.32 -5.91
CA LEU A 419 -1.67 -4.56 -6.56
C LEU A 419 -0.38 -5.09 -5.92
N ASN A 420 -0.06 -6.36 -6.21
CA ASN A 420 1.28 -6.86 -5.90
C ASN A 420 2.30 -6.23 -6.86
N ARG A 421 3.59 -6.22 -6.49
CA ARG A 421 4.66 -5.54 -7.24
C ARG A 421 4.73 -5.88 -8.73
N HIS A 422 4.58 -7.16 -9.07
CA HIS A 422 4.61 -7.59 -10.47
C HIS A 422 3.39 -7.06 -11.24
N ARG A 423 2.19 -7.16 -10.65
CA ARG A 423 0.94 -6.68 -11.24
C ARG A 423 0.90 -5.14 -11.31
N GLU A 424 1.35 -4.44 -10.28
CA GLU A 424 1.48 -2.98 -10.26
C GLU A 424 2.30 -2.51 -11.47
N ARG A 425 3.48 -3.10 -11.69
CA ARG A 425 4.34 -2.75 -12.83
C ARG A 425 3.67 -3.03 -14.17
N GLY A 426 3.05 -4.20 -14.33
CA GLY A 426 2.35 -4.57 -15.57
C GLY A 426 1.10 -3.71 -15.84
N PHE A 427 0.39 -3.30 -14.79
CA PHE A 427 -0.77 -2.42 -14.87
C PHE A 427 -0.39 -0.99 -15.26
N ILE A 428 0.73 -0.48 -14.73
CA ILE A 428 1.29 0.81 -15.15
C ILE A 428 1.60 0.81 -16.65
N GLU A 429 2.26 -0.26 -17.13
CA GLU A 429 2.66 -0.41 -18.53
C GLU A 429 1.47 -0.56 -19.48
N SER A 430 0.52 -1.43 -19.16
CA SER A 430 -0.56 -1.80 -20.08
C SER A 430 -1.78 -0.88 -20.05
N ILE A 431 -2.04 -0.21 -18.92
CA ILE A 431 -3.29 0.54 -18.69
C ILE A 431 -3.01 2.02 -18.40
N LEU A 432 -2.16 2.31 -17.42
CA LEU A 432 -2.01 3.71 -16.96
C LEU A 432 -1.24 4.58 -17.95
N LEU A 433 -0.07 4.16 -18.43
CA LEU A 433 0.72 5.00 -19.35
C LEU A 433 -0.03 5.34 -20.66
N PRO A 434 -0.73 4.39 -21.32
CA PRO A 434 -1.60 4.72 -22.45
C PRO A 434 -2.74 5.69 -22.10
N ALA A 435 -3.36 5.55 -20.93
CA ALA A 435 -4.42 6.46 -20.50
C ALA A 435 -3.90 7.89 -20.27
N PHE A 436 -2.75 8.02 -19.61
CA PHE A 436 -2.11 9.31 -19.33
C PHE A 436 -1.55 9.97 -20.60
N GLN A 437 -1.13 9.20 -21.61
CA GLN A 437 -0.82 9.75 -22.93
C GLN A 437 -2.01 10.50 -23.53
N GLY A 438 -3.20 9.89 -23.53
CA GLY A 438 -4.42 10.54 -24.01
C GLY A 438 -4.74 11.81 -23.21
N LEU A 439 -4.64 11.73 -21.89
CA LEU A 439 -4.90 12.86 -20.99
C LEU A 439 -3.95 14.05 -21.22
N GLN A 440 -2.71 13.86 -21.66
CA GLN A 440 -1.80 14.97 -21.94
C GLN A 440 -2.31 15.86 -23.08
N TYR A 441 -2.89 15.26 -24.12
CA TYR A 441 -3.49 16.02 -25.22
C TYR A 441 -4.74 16.77 -24.77
N GLU A 442 -5.62 16.11 -24.02
CA GLU A 442 -6.84 16.73 -23.48
C GLU A 442 -6.51 17.88 -22.51
N ALA A 443 -5.48 17.71 -21.68
CA ALA A 443 -5.02 18.75 -20.76
C ALA A 443 -4.48 19.98 -21.48
N ALA A 444 -3.75 19.79 -22.58
CA ALA A 444 -3.25 20.89 -23.40
C ALA A 444 -4.39 21.68 -24.05
N ILE A 445 -5.40 20.99 -24.58
CA ILE A 445 -6.62 21.61 -25.13
C ILE A 445 -7.36 22.38 -24.04
N MET A 446 -7.49 21.80 -22.84
CA MET A 446 -8.17 22.45 -21.72
C MET A 446 -7.46 23.74 -21.30
N ASP A 447 -6.13 23.75 -21.22
CA ASP A 447 -5.36 24.97 -20.91
C ASP A 447 -5.48 26.03 -22.02
N GLU A 448 -5.54 25.62 -23.29
CA GLU A 448 -5.76 26.52 -24.42
C GLU A 448 -7.14 27.17 -24.37
N MET A 449 -8.19 26.36 -24.22
CA MET A 449 -9.58 26.84 -24.08
C MET A 449 -9.72 27.78 -22.88
N PHE A 450 -9.09 27.45 -21.75
CA PHE A 450 -9.11 28.28 -20.56
C PHE A 450 -8.49 29.66 -20.80
N ARG A 451 -7.34 29.71 -21.49
CA ARG A 451 -6.68 30.97 -21.85
C ARG A 451 -7.52 31.80 -22.81
N GLU A 452 -8.09 31.17 -23.83
CA GLU A 452 -8.96 31.84 -24.81
C GLU A 452 -10.21 32.45 -24.14
N GLU A 453 -10.89 31.68 -23.28
CA GLU A 453 -12.09 32.13 -22.58
C GLU A 453 -11.84 33.34 -21.67
N HIS A 454 -10.68 33.40 -21.04
CA HIS A 454 -10.32 34.46 -20.08
C HIS A 454 -9.45 35.57 -20.68
N GLY A 455 -9.11 35.50 -21.98
CA GLY A 455 -8.23 36.45 -22.66
C GLY A 455 -6.83 36.52 -22.05
N LEU A 456 -6.31 35.38 -21.58
CA LEU A 456 -5.02 35.28 -20.91
C LEU A 456 -3.91 35.04 -21.93
N ASP A 457 -2.75 35.64 -21.68
CA ASP A 457 -1.58 35.50 -22.55
C ASP A 457 -0.87 34.15 -22.35
N VAL A 458 -0.36 33.58 -23.45
CA VAL A 458 0.25 32.24 -23.49
C VAL A 458 1.58 32.21 -22.75
N GLU A 459 2.35 33.30 -22.78
CA GLU A 459 3.68 33.34 -22.15
C GLU A 459 3.61 33.56 -20.64
N SER A 460 2.61 34.31 -20.17
CA SER A 460 2.46 34.66 -18.76
C SER A 460 1.58 33.70 -17.95
N THR A 461 0.76 32.88 -18.62
CA THR A 461 -0.20 31.99 -17.95
C THR A 461 0.31 30.55 -17.88
N PRO A 462 0.44 29.97 -16.68
CA PRO A 462 0.86 28.58 -16.54
C PRO A 462 -0.12 27.60 -17.20
N ALA A 463 0.42 26.52 -17.77
CA ALA A 463 -0.38 25.41 -18.28
C ALA A 463 -0.77 24.47 -17.11
N HIS A 464 -1.77 24.89 -16.32
CA HIS A 464 -2.15 24.22 -15.06
C HIS A 464 -2.56 22.76 -15.25
N ALA A 465 -3.47 22.46 -16.19
CA ALA A 465 -3.94 21.10 -16.44
C ALA A 465 -2.81 20.22 -17.00
N THR A 466 -2.04 20.77 -17.94
CA THR A 466 -0.92 20.10 -18.57
C THR A 466 0.16 19.74 -17.53
N ASN A 467 0.54 20.69 -16.68
CA ASN A 467 1.52 20.47 -15.62
C ASN A 467 1.06 19.38 -14.65
N TYR A 468 -0.23 19.36 -14.28
CA TYR A 468 -0.79 18.33 -13.39
C TYR A 468 -0.73 16.93 -14.01
N VAL A 469 -1.13 16.79 -15.28
CA VAL A 469 -1.11 15.49 -15.97
C VAL A 469 0.32 15.02 -16.22
N ILE A 470 1.23 15.92 -16.62
CA ILE A 470 2.65 15.58 -16.82
C ILE A 470 3.28 15.15 -15.48
N LEU A 471 3.01 15.87 -14.39
CA LEU A 471 3.53 15.52 -13.06
C LEU A 471 3.15 14.09 -12.67
N ASN A 472 1.88 13.72 -12.82
CA ASN A 472 1.41 12.36 -12.54
C ASN A 472 1.98 11.33 -13.53
N THR A 473 2.13 11.68 -14.80
CA THR A 473 2.76 10.81 -15.81
C THR A 473 4.21 10.49 -15.44
N VAL A 474 5.00 11.50 -15.08
CA VAL A 474 6.40 11.31 -14.68
C VAL A 474 6.49 10.45 -13.41
N ARG A 475 5.58 10.64 -12.44
CA ARG A 475 5.52 9.78 -11.24
C ARG A 475 5.29 8.31 -11.62
N LEU A 476 4.38 8.03 -12.55
CA LEU A 476 4.14 6.66 -13.04
C LEU A 476 5.36 6.08 -13.75
N MET A 477 6.05 6.87 -14.58
CA MET A 477 7.29 6.46 -15.24
C MET A 477 8.39 6.15 -14.21
N GLU A 478 8.58 7.02 -13.22
CA GLU A 478 9.57 6.84 -12.14
C GLU A 478 9.27 5.57 -11.35
N ARG A 479 7.99 5.37 -10.98
CA ARG A 479 7.53 4.19 -10.26
C ARG A 479 7.76 2.91 -11.06
N TYR A 480 7.50 2.91 -12.36
CA TYR A 480 7.74 1.76 -13.24
C TYR A 480 9.23 1.35 -13.27
N VAL A 481 10.15 2.31 -13.36
CA VAL A 481 11.60 2.05 -13.29
C VAL A 481 11.98 1.53 -11.91
N CYS A 482 11.46 2.16 -10.86
CA CYS A 482 11.71 1.79 -9.47
C CYS A 482 11.29 0.34 -9.17
N LEU A 483 10.09 -0.06 -9.60
CA LEU A 483 9.60 -1.44 -9.50
C LEU A 483 10.48 -2.41 -10.28
N GLY A 484 11.03 -2.01 -11.43
CA GLY A 484 11.98 -2.84 -12.17
C GLY A 484 13.26 -3.14 -11.38
N ILE A 485 13.76 -2.18 -10.60
CA ILE A 485 14.92 -2.37 -9.72
C ILE A 485 14.56 -3.30 -8.57
N GLU A 486 13.43 -3.04 -7.90
CA GLU A 486 12.94 -3.86 -6.79
C GLU A 486 12.75 -5.33 -7.18
N LEU A 487 12.21 -5.58 -8.37
CA LEU A 487 11.94 -6.91 -8.91
C LEU A 487 13.19 -7.59 -9.51
N GLY A 488 14.36 -6.95 -9.43
CA GLY A 488 15.61 -7.53 -9.96
C GLY A 488 15.65 -7.65 -11.47
N LEU A 489 14.87 -6.85 -12.21
CA LEU A 489 14.83 -6.91 -13.69
C LEU A 489 16.09 -6.33 -14.35
N TYR A 490 16.97 -5.70 -13.58
CA TYR A 490 18.27 -5.16 -14.00
C TYR A 490 19.41 -5.95 -13.33
N PRO A 491 19.71 -7.19 -13.81
CA PRO A 491 20.52 -8.16 -13.07
C PRO A 491 22.03 -7.88 -13.06
N ASN A 492 22.52 -6.95 -13.89
CA ASN A 492 23.94 -6.64 -14.00
C ASN A 492 24.17 -5.13 -13.78
N TRP A 493 25.43 -4.77 -13.49
CA TRP A 493 25.80 -3.39 -13.18
C TRP A 493 25.49 -2.40 -14.32
N TYR A 494 25.57 -2.85 -15.58
CA TYR A 494 25.32 -2.01 -16.74
C TYR A 494 23.84 -1.67 -16.84
N ASP A 495 22.97 -2.68 -16.81
CA ASP A 495 21.52 -2.50 -16.87
C ASP A 495 21.02 -1.68 -15.67
N LEU A 496 21.60 -1.91 -14.48
CA LEU A 496 21.29 -1.12 -13.28
C LEU A 496 21.74 0.33 -13.44
N SER A 497 22.95 0.57 -13.96
CA SER A 497 23.47 1.92 -14.23
C SER A 497 22.56 2.67 -15.20
N THR A 498 22.10 2.01 -16.27
CA THR A 498 21.12 2.56 -17.20
C THR A 498 19.80 2.91 -16.51
N ALA A 499 19.26 2.02 -15.66
CA ALA A 499 18.03 2.26 -14.93
C ALA A 499 18.15 3.43 -13.95
N LEU A 500 19.26 3.52 -13.20
CA LEU A 500 19.55 4.62 -12.27
C LEU A 500 19.74 5.95 -13.01
N TRP A 501 20.38 5.93 -14.18
CA TRP A 501 20.54 7.12 -15.02
C TRP A 501 19.19 7.62 -15.56
N TYR A 502 18.35 6.71 -16.07
CA TYR A 502 17.01 7.09 -16.55
C TYR A 502 16.14 7.60 -15.39
N ARG A 503 16.27 7.00 -14.20
CA ARG A 503 15.60 7.46 -12.98
C ARG A 503 16.07 8.86 -12.54
N ASP A 504 17.37 9.19 -12.65
CA ASP A 504 17.90 10.55 -12.40
C ASP A 504 17.23 11.58 -13.31
N PHE A 505 17.03 11.26 -14.58
CA PHE A 505 16.29 12.11 -15.52
C PHE A 505 14.84 12.34 -15.08
N LEU A 506 14.11 11.28 -14.76
CA LEU A 506 12.70 11.39 -14.33
C LEU A 506 12.56 12.19 -13.02
N LEU A 507 13.42 11.93 -12.04
CA LEU A 507 13.46 12.71 -10.78
C LEU A 507 13.83 14.17 -11.03
N SER A 508 14.72 14.45 -11.98
CA SER A 508 15.04 15.82 -12.39
C SER A 508 13.84 16.50 -13.04
N ALA A 509 13.07 15.80 -13.87
CA ALA A 509 11.83 16.33 -14.45
C ALA A 509 10.79 16.66 -13.37
N LEU A 510 10.59 15.79 -12.37
CA LEU A 510 9.70 16.06 -11.22
C LEU A 510 10.13 17.31 -10.45
N ILE A 511 11.42 17.44 -10.15
CA ILE A 511 11.99 18.59 -9.46
C ILE A 511 11.80 19.87 -10.27
N ASN A 512 12.01 19.83 -11.59
CA ASN A 512 11.85 20.99 -12.46
C ASN A 512 10.39 21.45 -12.55
N ILE A 513 9.44 20.52 -12.73
CA ILE A 513 8.01 20.84 -12.79
C ILE A 513 7.55 21.42 -11.45
N LYS A 514 7.89 20.78 -10.31
CA LYS A 514 7.57 21.33 -8.99
C LYS A 514 8.23 22.67 -8.73
N GLY A 515 9.49 22.85 -9.14
CA GLY A 515 10.20 24.11 -9.00
C GLY A 515 9.61 25.23 -9.87
N LEU A 516 9.01 24.90 -11.01
CA LEU A 516 8.26 25.85 -11.83
C LEU A 516 6.98 26.29 -11.11
N VAL A 517 6.14 25.33 -10.73
CA VAL A 517 4.88 25.59 -10.01
C VAL A 517 5.11 26.42 -8.74
N ASN A 518 6.12 26.06 -7.94
CA ASN A 518 6.44 26.79 -6.71
C ASN A 518 6.85 28.24 -6.96
N ARG A 519 7.63 28.50 -8.02
CA ARG A 519 8.01 29.87 -8.38
C ARG A 519 6.79 30.70 -8.79
N GLU A 520 5.88 30.11 -9.57
CA GLU A 520 4.64 30.76 -9.98
C GLU A 520 3.73 31.05 -8.78
N LYS A 521 3.57 30.08 -7.87
CA LYS A 521 2.84 30.24 -6.60
C LYS A 521 3.40 31.40 -5.77
N LEU A 522 4.73 31.46 -5.59
CA LEU A 522 5.39 32.53 -4.84
C LEU A 522 5.22 33.90 -5.51
N GLN A 523 5.35 33.99 -6.83
CA GLN A 523 5.12 35.22 -7.58
C GLN A 523 3.67 35.71 -7.43
N ARG A 524 2.69 34.79 -7.44
CA ARG A 524 1.28 35.12 -7.22
C ARG A 524 1.04 35.67 -5.82
N ILE A 525 1.56 35.01 -4.78
CA ILE A 525 1.48 35.48 -3.40
C ILE A 525 2.09 36.88 -3.25
N GLU A 526 3.24 37.13 -3.89
CA GLU A 526 3.88 38.43 -3.90
C GLU A 526 3.02 39.50 -4.58
N MET A 527 2.48 39.21 -5.78
CA MET A 527 1.58 40.12 -6.50
C MET A 527 0.31 40.43 -5.70
N GLU A 528 -0.31 39.43 -5.07
CA GLU A 528 -1.47 39.64 -4.21
C GLU A 528 -1.16 40.50 -2.98
N SER A 529 0.01 40.30 -2.37
CA SER A 529 0.48 41.13 -1.26
C SER A 529 0.65 42.59 -1.71
N GLN A 530 1.27 42.82 -2.87
CA GLN A 530 1.41 44.16 -3.44
C GLN A 530 0.05 44.79 -3.76
N ASN A 531 -0.90 44.03 -4.30
CA ASN A 531 -2.26 44.52 -4.56
C ASN A 531 -3.02 44.85 -3.26
N LYS A 532 -2.91 44.02 -2.22
CA LYS A 532 -3.47 44.29 -0.90
C LYS A 532 -2.87 45.55 -0.27
N MET A 533 -1.56 45.78 -0.44
CA MET A 533 -0.91 47.02 0.01
C MET A 533 -1.43 48.25 -0.75
N LYS A 534 -1.52 48.20 -2.08
CA LYS A 534 -2.07 49.29 -2.90
C LYS A 534 -3.53 49.60 -2.55
N VAL A 535 -4.36 48.59 -2.32
CA VAL A 535 -5.76 48.78 -1.91
C VAL A 535 -5.86 49.41 -0.52
N LYS A 536 -5.02 48.98 0.43
CA LYS A 536 -4.94 49.60 1.77
C LYS A 536 -4.50 51.05 1.68
N GLU A 537 -3.49 51.35 0.86
CA GLU A 537 -2.99 52.71 0.62
C GLU A 537 -4.10 53.61 0.06
N LEU A 538 -4.77 53.19 -1.02
CA LEU A 538 -5.91 53.91 -1.61
C LEU A 538 -7.07 54.10 -0.61
N THR A 539 -7.31 53.13 0.27
CA THR A 539 -8.35 53.23 1.31
C THR A 539 -7.96 54.23 2.39
N THR A 540 -6.69 54.24 2.81
CA THR A 540 -6.17 55.23 3.76
C THR A 540 -6.18 56.64 3.19
N GLU A 541 -5.84 56.81 1.90
CA GLU A 541 -5.93 58.09 1.20
C GLU A 541 -7.38 58.59 1.13
N LYS A 542 -8.34 57.72 0.80
CA LYS A 542 -9.78 58.07 0.78
C LYS A 542 -10.29 58.49 2.15
N LEU A 543 -9.90 57.80 3.21
CA LEU A 543 -10.25 58.17 4.59
C LEU A 543 -9.65 59.52 5.00
N GLN A 544 -8.37 59.77 4.67
CA GLN A 544 -7.73 61.07 4.93
C GLN A 544 -8.41 62.22 4.16
N GLN A 545 -8.82 62.00 2.90
CA GLN A 545 -9.57 62.99 2.12
C GLN A 545 -10.98 63.25 2.69
N GLN A 546 -11.65 62.22 3.23
CA GLN A 546 -12.97 62.37 3.85
C GLN A 546 -12.90 63.14 5.18
N HIS A 547 -11.86 62.91 6.00
CA HIS A 547 -11.62 63.68 7.22
C HIS A 547 -11.32 65.17 6.94
N ARG A 548 -10.66 65.50 5.81
CA ARG A 548 -10.43 66.90 5.41
C ARG A 548 -11.69 67.64 4.98
N LYS A 549 -12.78 66.95 4.58
CA LYS A 549 -14.03 67.59 4.12
C LYS A 549 -15.09 67.82 5.20
N ARG A 550 -14.94 67.28 6.43
CA ARG A 550 -15.93 67.45 7.53
C ARG A 550 -15.62 68.58 8.53
N GLY A 551 -14.53 69.32 8.38
CA GLY A 551 -14.18 70.41 9.28
C GLY A 551 -14.77 71.77 8.88
N LYS A 552 -16.08 72.00 9.06
CA LYS A 552 -16.71 73.34 9.15
C LYS A 552 -18.20 73.28 9.55
N SER A 553 -18.54 72.80 10.76
CA SER A 553 -19.83 73.17 11.37
C SER A 553 -19.84 73.10 12.90
N LYS A 554 -20.04 74.29 13.51
CA LYS A 554 -20.71 74.61 14.79
C LYS A 554 -20.33 73.86 16.09
N LYS A 555 -19.48 74.56 16.84
CA LYS A 555 -19.44 74.79 18.31
C LYS A 555 -20.72 74.35 19.05
N GLY A 556 -20.60 73.34 19.91
CA GLY A 556 -21.62 72.86 20.86
C GLY A 556 -20.94 72.19 22.07
N LYS A 557 -21.50 72.42 23.26
CA LYS A 557 -20.87 72.39 24.58
C LYS A 557 -20.80 70.98 25.21
N GLU A 558 -19.63 70.63 25.74
CA GLU A 558 -19.36 70.03 27.07
C GLU A 558 -20.22 68.85 27.58
N SER A 559 -19.62 67.64 27.71
CA SER A 559 -19.84 66.73 28.85
C SER A 559 -18.88 65.50 28.87
N LYS A 560 -17.81 65.65 29.65
CA LYS A 560 -17.15 64.70 30.58
C LYS A 560 -17.70 63.25 30.70
N ARG A 561 -16.93 62.23 30.31
CA ARG A 561 -16.73 60.91 31.00
C ARG A 561 -15.78 60.00 30.18
N ARG A 562 -14.57 59.73 30.68
CA ARG A 562 -14.11 58.50 31.38
C ARG A 562 -13.80 57.30 30.46
N SER A 563 -12.49 57.06 30.32
CA SER A 563 -11.79 55.76 30.36
C SER A 563 -12.34 54.58 29.54
N SER A 564 -11.67 54.28 28.43
CA SER A 564 -11.11 52.95 28.15
C SER A 564 -10.21 53.04 26.90
N SER A 565 -8.97 52.59 27.07
CA SER A 565 -7.96 52.46 26.02
C SER A 565 -8.32 51.28 25.11
N PRO A 566 -8.39 51.43 23.77
CA PRO A 566 -8.26 50.29 22.88
C PRO A 566 -6.77 50.08 22.57
N HIS A 567 -6.24 48.95 23.00
CA HIS A 567 -4.99 48.40 22.47
C HIS A 567 -5.09 48.30 20.95
N ILE A 568 -4.49 49.25 20.23
CA ILE A 568 -4.27 49.20 18.78
C ILE A 568 -2.76 49.35 18.58
N ALA A 569 -1.99 48.31 18.87
CA ALA A 569 -0.56 48.24 18.55
C ALA A 569 -0.01 46.83 18.76
N THR A 570 -0.38 45.86 17.92
CA THR A 570 0.42 44.65 17.56
C THR A 570 -0.40 43.74 16.66
N SER A 571 -0.34 43.91 15.34
CA SER A 571 -0.88 42.90 14.39
C SER A 571 -0.22 42.90 13.01
N ALA A 572 0.87 43.66 12.82
CA ALA A 572 1.56 43.73 11.52
C ALA A 572 2.72 42.72 11.38
N THR A 573 3.16 42.08 12.47
CA THR A 573 4.32 41.15 12.46
C THR A 573 3.92 39.67 12.57
N GLU A 574 2.65 39.33 12.79
CA GLU A 574 2.19 37.94 12.95
C GLU A 574 1.73 37.27 11.64
N ALA A 575 1.77 37.99 10.50
CA ALA A 575 1.28 37.48 9.22
C ALA A 575 2.35 36.79 8.35
N SER A 576 3.64 36.79 8.73
CA SER A 576 4.70 36.19 7.89
C SER A 576 5.06 34.73 8.23
N ASP A 577 4.65 34.20 9.38
CA ASP A 577 5.27 32.98 9.92
C ASP A 577 4.37 31.74 10.01
N LYS A 578 3.11 31.81 9.54
CA LYS A 578 2.28 30.61 9.41
C LYS A 578 2.44 30.01 8.01
N LEU A 579 3.54 29.29 7.81
CA LEU A 579 3.64 28.33 6.70
C LEU A 579 2.44 27.37 6.78
N SER A 580 1.74 27.15 5.66
CA SER A 580 0.67 26.16 5.62
C SER A 580 1.25 24.77 5.85
N LEU A 581 0.46 23.87 6.45
CA LEU A 581 0.81 22.45 6.54
C LEU A 581 1.12 21.86 5.15
N ASP A 582 0.38 22.30 4.13
CA ASP A 582 0.60 21.93 2.73
C ASP A 582 1.98 22.35 2.20
N ASP A 583 2.45 23.55 2.55
CA ASP A 583 3.77 24.05 2.12
C ASP A 583 4.90 23.21 2.74
N PHE A 584 4.68 22.75 3.97
CA PHE A 584 5.61 21.89 4.67
C PHE A 584 5.67 20.49 4.05
N GLU A 585 4.52 19.89 3.74
CA GLU A 585 4.45 18.59 3.05
C GLU A 585 5.09 18.67 1.65
N GLU A 586 4.83 19.75 0.93
CA GLU A 586 5.43 19.99 -0.38
C GLU A 586 6.96 20.04 -0.29
N ARG A 587 7.49 20.72 0.73
CA ARG A 587 8.94 20.78 0.99
C ARG A 587 9.52 19.41 1.35
N LEU A 588 8.80 18.57 2.09
CA LEU A 588 9.20 17.21 2.39
C LEU A 588 9.29 16.36 1.11
N VAL A 589 8.26 16.41 0.26
CA VAL A 589 8.25 15.68 -1.02
C VAL A 589 9.39 16.15 -1.92
N TYR A 590 9.61 17.46 -2.01
CA TYR A 590 10.70 18.03 -2.81
C TYR A 590 12.07 17.57 -2.32
N THR A 591 12.29 17.59 -1.00
CA THR A 591 13.54 17.12 -0.37
C THR A 591 13.76 15.62 -0.61
N THR A 592 12.69 14.84 -0.61
CA THR A 592 12.72 13.40 -0.93
C THR A 592 13.12 13.16 -2.39
N TYR A 593 12.60 13.93 -3.35
CA TYR A 593 13.07 13.84 -4.75
C TYR A 593 14.55 14.21 -4.89
N LEU A 594 15.03 15.24 -4.18
CA LEU A 594 16.45 15.60 -4.17
C LEU A 594 17.33 14.48 -3.62
N LEU A 595 16.90 13.85 -2.52
CA LEU A 595 17.56 12.70 -1.92
C LEU A 595 17.74 11.57 -2.94
N HIS A 596 16.64 11.14 -3.55
CA HIS A 596 16.65 10.05 -4.54
C HIS A 596 17.46 10.40 -5.79
N ARG A 597 17.36 11.63 -6.30
CA ARG A 597 18.09 12.08 -7.50
C ARG A 597 19.59 12.06 -7.24
N ASN A 598 20.04 12.70 -6.16
CA ASN A 598 21.45 12.78 -5.84
C ASN A 598 22.05 11.39 -5.56
N LEU A 599 21.27 10.46 -5.00
CA LEU A 599 21.70 9.08 -4.81
C LEU A 599 21.84 8.33 -6.15
N CYS A 600 20.89 8.45 -7.08
CA CYS A 600 21.00 7.88 -8.42
C CYS A 600 22.26 8.40 -9.13
N ARG A 601 22.44 9.72 -9.13
CA ARG A 601 23.59 10.38 -9.76
C ARG A 601 24.93 9.98 -9.14
N GLY A 602 25.00 9.91 -7.82
CA GLY A 602 26.20 9.44 -7.10
C GLY A 602 26.55 8.00 -7.44
N LEU A 603 25.55 7.11 -7.50
CA LEU A 603 25.76 5.71 -7.89
C LEU A 603 26.20 5.56 -9.35
N VAL A 604 25.59 6.29 -10.29
CA VAL A 604 26.00 6.25 -11.71
C VAL A 604 27.46 6.69 -11.88
N ARG A 605 27.86 7.79 -11.23
CA ARG A 605 29.24 8.28 -11.25
C ARG A 605 30.21 7.31 -10.57
N TYR A 606 29.80 6.70 -9.45
CA TYR A 606 30.62 5.71 -8.78
C TYR A 606 30.82 4.45 -9.64
N ILE A 607 29.78 3.96 -10.31
CA ILE A 607 29.88 2.87 -11.28
C ILE A 607 30.83 3.25 -12.43
N ALA A 608 30.77 4.48 -12.92
CA ALA A 608 31.69 4.97 -13.96
C ALA A 608 33.15 5.01 -13.47
N ALA A 609 33.41 5.45 -12.24
CA ALA A 609 34.75 5.43 -11.64
C ALA A 609 35.28 3.99 -11.48
N LEU A 610 34.45 3.06 -11.00
CA LEU A 610 34.80 1.64 -10.93
C LEU A 610 35.09 1.03 -12.31
N ARG A 611 34.42 1.50 -13.36
CA ARG A 611 34.69 1.12 -14.75
C ARG A 611 36.03 1.67 -15.23
N GLN A 612 36.34 2.94 -14.97
CA GLN A 612 37.64 3.55 -15.32
C GLN A 612 38.80 2.84 -14.60
N ALA A 613 38.60 2.44 -13.34
CA ALA A 613 39.56 1.65 -12.57
C ALA A 613 39.66 0.17 -13.01
N GLY A 614 38.90 -0.26 -14.01
CA GLY A 614 38.91 -1.63 -14.53
C GLY A 614 38.28 -2.68 -13.61
N LEU A 615 37.62 -2.28 -12.52
CA LEU A 615 37.08 -3.19 -11.49
C LEU A 615 35.73 -3.83 -11.86
N LEU A 616 35.03 -3.28 -12.85
CA LEU A 616 33.76 -3.81 -13.38
C LEU A 616 33.92 -4.66 -14.65
N LEU A 617 35.15 -4.79 -15.16
CA LEU A 617 35.45 -5.66 -16.28
C LEU A 617 35.42 -7.12 -15.80
N SER A 618 34.46 -7.88 -16.32
CA SER A 618 34.38 -9.32 -16.06
C SER A 618 35.67 -10.01 -16.56
N LEU A 619 36.26 -10.87 -15.73
CA LEU A 619 37.36 -11.78 -16.11
C LEU A 619 37.08 -12.58 -17.40
N LYS A 620 35.80 -12.83 -17.74
CA LYS A 620 35.43 -13.46 -19.02
C LYS A 620 35.67 -12.54 -20.23
N THR A 621 35.50 -11.22 -20.06
CA THR A 621 35.74 -10.22 -21.10
C THR A 621 37.23 -10.10 -21.43
N ILE A 622 38.09 -10.15 -20.41
CA ILE A 622 39.55 -10.16 -20.58
C ILE A 622 39.96 -11.37 -21.42
N ARG A 623 39.32 -12.53 -21.24
CA ARG A 623 39.62 -13.75 -21.99
C ARG A 623 39.18 -13.70 -23.46
N CYS A 624 38.13 -12.93 -23.81
CA CYS A 624 37.73 -12.71 -25.21
C CYS A 624 38.63 -11.69 -25.92
N LEU A 625 39.13 -10.67 -25.20
CA LEU A 625 40.10 -9.71 -25.74
C LEU A 625 41.42 -10.37 -26.16
N TYR A 626 41.84 -11.44 -25.46
CA TYR A 626 43.03 -12.21 -25.82
C TYR A 626 42.87 -13.11 -27.06
N LEU A 627 41.67 -13.22 -27.65
CA LEU A 627 41.40 -14.09 -28.80
C LEU A 627 41.03 -13.33 -30.09
N MET A 628 40.97 -12.00 -30.07
CA MET A 628 40.71 -11.18 -31.25
C MET A 628 42.02 -10.53 -31.73
N PRO A 629 42.49 -10.80 -32.97
CA PRO A 629 43.73 -10.23 -33.51
C PRO A 629 43.67 -8.70 -33.64
N ASP A 630 44.81 -8.08 -33.36
CA ASP A 630 45.14 -6.65 -33.39
C ASP A 630 44.32 -5.78 -34.36
N GLY A 631 43.60 -4.78 -33.82
CA GLY A 631 43.09 -3.66 -34.62
C GLY A 631 41.68 -3.12 -34.29
N CYS A 632 40.99 -3.62 -33.27
CA CYS A 632 39.68 -3.08 -32.89
C CYS A 632 39.84 -2.06 -31.75
N ASP A 633 39.55 -0.78 -32.03
CA ASP A 633 39.44 0.27 -31.00
C ASP A 633 38.26 -0.03 -30.06
N CYS A 634 38.53 -0.79 -28.99
CA CYS A 634 37.53 -1.29 -28.05
C CYS A 634 37.13 -0.25 -26.99
N SER A 635 36.78 0.97 -27.39
CA SER A 635 36.10 1.91 -26.47
C SER A 635 34.65 1.50 -26.22
N ASP A 636 34.12 0.60 -27.06
CA ASP A 636 32.80 0.03 -26.89
C ASP A 636 32.76 -1.00 -25.74
N PRO A 637 31.73 -0.96 -24.87
CA PRO A 637 31.50 -2.00 -23.88
C PRO A 637 31.44 -3.35 -24.61
N PRO A 638 32.05 -4.41 -24.03
CA PRO A 638 32.24 -5.68 -24.72
C PRO A 638 30.95 -6.12 -25.38
N ALA A 639 31.00 -6.30 -26.71
CA ALA A 639 29.88 -6.50 -27.62
C ALA A 639 28.82 -7.45 -27.05
N SER A 640 27.94 -6.90 -26.21
CA SER A 640 27.00 -7.63 -25.35
C SER A 640 27.59 -8.74 -24.48
N MET A 641 26.98 -8.99 -23.31
CA MET A 641 27.26 -10.22 -22.56
C MET A 641 26.92 -11.50 -23.34
N THR A 642 26.19 -11.41 -24.46
CA THR A 642 25.63 -12.54 -25.19
C THR A 642 25.53 -12.22 -26.69
N MET A 643 26.19 -13.01 -27.54
CA MET A 643 26.17 -12.97 -29.02
C MET A 643 24.80 -12.79 -29.74
N PHE A 644 23.67 -12.79 -29.02
CA PHE A 644 22.31 -12.70 -29.54
C PHE A 644 21.64 -11.32 -29.44
N THR A 645 22.16 -10.38 -28.64
CA THR A 645 21.56 -9.05 -28.46
C THR A 645 22.62 -7.98 -28.32
N THR A 646 22.27 -6.70 -28.43
CA THR A 646 23.16 -5.57 -28.14
C THR A 646 22.70 -4.81 -26.91
N HIS A 647 23.56 -3.98 -26.31
CA HIS A 647 23.16 -3.07 -25.24
C HIS A 647 22.05 -2.10 -25.68
N ARG A 648 22.15 -1.59 -26.92
CA ARG A 648 21.11 -0.77 -27.56
C ARG A 648 19.74 -1.45 -27.60
N LYS A 649 19.65 -2.67 -28.14
CA LYS A 649 18.35 -3.40 -28.22
C LYS A 649 17.76 -3.66 -26.84
N ARG A 650 18.60 -3.93 -25.82
CA ARG A 650 18.13 -4.09 -24.44
C ARG A 650 17.63 -2.78 -23.86
N PHE A 651 18.32 -1.66 -24.11
CA PHE A 651 17.86 -0.33 -23.70
C PHE A 651 16.50 -0.02 -24.33
N GLU A 652 16.41 -0.10 -25.66
CA GLU A 652 15.19 0.19 -26.41
C GLU A 652 14.02 -0.67 -25.90
N LYS A 653 14.23 -1.98 -25.71
CA LYS A 653 13.17 -2.86 -25.21
C LYS A 653 12.76 -2.56 -23.76
N ARG A 654 13.68 -2.12 -22.91
CA ARG A 654 13.40 -1.82 -21.48
C ARG A 654 12.57 -0.55 -21.31
N PHE A 655 12.78 0.44 -22.18
CA PHE A 655 12.13 1.75 -22.12
C PHE A 655 11.11 1.99 -23.23
N GLU A 656 10.80 0.96 -24.04
CA GLU A 656 9.82 1.01 -25.13
C GLU A 656 8.46 1.54 -24.69
N VAL A 657 8.04 1.19 -23.48
CA VAL A 657 6.77 1.65 -22.88
C VAL A 657 6.68 3.18 -22.76
N PHE A 658 7.82 3.89 -22.75
CA PHE A 658 7.86 5.35 -22.67
C PHE A 658 7.81 6.04 -24.04
N HIS A 659 7.99 5.32 -25.15
CA HIS A 659 7.97 5.92 -26.49
C HIS A 659 6.62 6.52 -26.88
N THR A 660 5.53 6.06 -26.25
CA THR A 660 4.19 6.58 -26.51
C THR A 660 3.87 7.83 -25.67
N VAL A 661 4.67 8.12 -24.63
CA VAL A 661 4.45 9.27 -23.75
C VAL A 661 4.99 10.54 -24.42
N PRO A 662 4.17 11.59 -24.63
CA PRO A 662 4.62 12.82 -25.29
C PRO A 662 5.58 13.63 -24.42
N GLN A 663 5.23 13.82 -23.14
CA GLN A 663 6.01 14.58 -22.18
C GLN A 663 6.17 13.82 -20.85
N PRO A 664 7.39 13.71 -20.31
CA PRO A 664 8.66 14.10 -20.92
C PRO A 664 9.00 13.17 -22.09
N PRO A 665 9.74 13.65 -23.11
CA PRO A 665 10.16 12.81 -24.22
C PRO A 665 11.02 11.66 -23.71
N SER A 666 10.80 10.47 -24.26
CA SER A 666 11.63 9.30 -23.96
C SER A 666 13.07 9.53 -24.38
N LEU A 667 14.03 9.11 -23.54
CA LEU A 667 15.45 9.20 -23.88
C LEU A 667 15.86 8.04 -24.78
N SER A 668 16.68 8.34 -25.79
CA SER A 668 17.25 7.35 -26.70
C SER A 668 18.48 6.66 -26.10
N TYR A 669 18.92 5.57 -26.73
CA TYR A 669 20.19 4.93 -26.34
C TYR A 669 21.38 5.86 -26.59
N GLU A 670 21.33 6.69 -27.63
CA GLU A 670 22.32 7.72 -27.93
C GLU A 670 22.42 8.77 -26.81
N ASP A 671 21.29 9.19 -26.25
CA ASP A 671 21.26 10.08 -25.08
C ASP A 671 21.93 9.44 -23.87
N TYR A 672 21.68 8.14 -23.65
CA TYR A 672 22.34 7.38 -22.59
C TYR A 672 23.86 7.30 -22.81
N VAL A 673 24.31 6.93 -24.00
CA VAL A 673 25.75 6.84 -24.30
C VAL A 673 26.43 8.18 -24.09
N LYS A 674 25.86 9.27 -24.63
CA LYS A 674 26.40 10.62 -24.47
C LYS A 674 26.34 11.10 -23.01
N GLY A 675 25.24 10.83 -22.32
CA GLY A 675 25.01 11.26 -20.94
C GLY A 675 25.73 10.43 -19.87
N SER A 676 26.26 9.26 -20.25
CA SER A 676 27.04 8.38 -19.38
C SER A 676 28.49 8.20 -19.84
N ASP A 677 28.93 8.97 -20.84
CA ASP A 677 30.33 9.01 -21.26
C ASP A 677 31.15 9.87 -20.30
N PHE A 678 31.92 9.19 -19.46
CA PHE A 678 32.88 9.81 -18.55
C PHE A 678 34.33 9.61 -19.04
N SER A 679 34.56 9.18 -20.27
CA SER A 679 35.92 8.88 -20.77
C SER A 679 36.86 10.09 -20.75
N ALA A 680 36.32 11.30 -20.94
CA ALA A 680 37.07 12.55 -20.90
C ALA A 680 37.23 13.14 -19.48
N VAL A 681 36.57 12.57 -18.46
CA VAL A 681 36.62 13.06 -17.08
C VAL A 681 37.71 12.30 -16.33
N ALA A 682 38.65 13.03 -15.71
CA ALA A 682 39.68 12.43 -14.88
C ALA A 682 39.06 11.64 -13.71
N SER A 683 39.68 10.52 -13.32
CA SER A 683 39.14 9.67 -12.25
C SER A 683 38.96 10.44 -10.94
N GLU A 684 39.92 11.30 -10.58
CA GLU A 684 39.86 12.15 -9.38
C GLU A 684 38.63 13.07 -9.37
N ASP A 685 38.33 13.71 -10.50
CA ASP A 685 37.15 14.58 -10.64
C ASP A 685 35.86 13.78 -10.54
N LEU A 686 35.83 12.58 -11.13
CA LEU A 686 34.67 11.70 -11.10
C LEU A 686 34.39 11.18 -9.67
N LEU A 687 35.44 10.79 -8.95
CA LEU A 687 35.38 10.40 -7.54
C LEU A 687 34.92 11.56 -6.66
N SER A 688 35.47 12.76 -6.84
CA SER A 688 35.05 13.98 -6.14
C SER A 688 33.57 14.30 -6.41
N SER A 689 33.14 14.20 -7.67
CA SER A 689 31.76 14.44 -8.09
C SER A 689 30.77 13.43 -7.52
N ALA A 690 31.17 12.16 -7.38
CA ALA A 690 30.37 11.14 -6.69
C ALA A 690 30.30 11.41 -5.18
N ALA A 691 31.41 11.82 -4.56
CA ALA A 691 31.47 12.18 -3.14
C ALA A 691 30.56 13.38 -2.83
N ASP A 692 30.53 14.40 -3.69
CA ASP A 692 29.61 15.55 -3.57
C ASP A 692 28.14 15.14 -3.60
N CYS A 693 27.78 14.19 -4.48
CA CYS A 693 26.43 13.63 -4.50
C CYS A 693 26.10 12.95 -3.17
N PHE A 694 27.00 12.10 -2.63
CA PHE A 694 26.76 11.45 -1.34
C PHE A 694 26.74 12.42 -0.16
N ARG A 695 27.55 13.49 -0.18
CA ARG A 695 27.44 14.59 0.80
C ARG A 695 26.08 15.29 0.73
N SER A 696 25.58 15.54 -0.49
CA SER A 696 24.26 16.13 -0.69
C SER A 696 23.13 15.22 -0.21
N VAL A 697 23.24 13.91 -0.45
CA VAL A 697 22.32 12.90 0.09
C VAL A 697 22.33 12.91 1.61
N LYS A 698 23.51 12.94 2.24
CA LYS A 698 23.63 13.05 3.70
C LYS A 698 22.96 14.32 4.24
N GLY A 699 23.17 15.47 3.61
CA GLY A 699 22.49 16.71 4.00
C GLY A 699 20.97 16.62 3.91
N ALA A 700 20.43 15.98 2.88
CA ALA A 700 19.00 15.72 2.75
C ALA A 700 18.49 14.73 3.82
N VAL A 701 19.24 13.67 4.12
CA VAL A 701 18.96 12.73 5.23
C VAL A 701 18.87 13.47 6.55
N ASP A 702 19.88 14.28 6.88
CA ASP A 702 19.93 15.03 8.14
C ASP A 702 18.75 16.01 8.22
N SER A 703 18.43 16.69 7.11
CA SER A 703 17.26 17.57 7.03
C SER A 703 15.95 16.83 7.28
N LEU A 704 15.75 15.65 6.67
CA LEU A 704 14.53 14.86 6.83
C LEU A 704 14.42 14.27 8.26
N LEU A 705 15.51 13.75 8.82
CA LEU A 705 15.53 13.19 10.17
C LEU A 705 15.32 14.24 11.27
N ASN A 706 15.69 15.51 11.01
CA ASN A 706 15.42 16.62 11.93
C ASN A 706 13.95 17.05 11.92
N VAL A 707 13.26 16.81 10.81
CA VAL A 707 11.84 17.15 10.64
C VAL A 707 10.93 16.01 11.13
N ILE A 708 11.36 14.76 10.94
CA ILE A 708 10.63 13.55 11.35
C ILE A 708 11.21 13.04 12.67
N VAL A 709 10.57 13.42 13.79
CA VAL A 709 11.04 13.11 15.14
C VAL A 709 10.48 11.77 15.61
N SER A 710 11.32 10.96 16.26
CA SER A 710 10.90 9.72 16.91
C SER A 710 10.00 10.02 18.12
N SER A 711 8.90 9.28 18.25
CA SER A 711 7.87 9.50 19.29
C SER A 711 8.34 9.31 20.74
N GLU A 712 9.57 8.84 20.99
CA GLU A 712 9.96 8.24 22.27
C GLU A 712 10.71 9.15 23.27
N GLY A 713 10.75 10.49 23.11
CA GLY A 713 11.58 11.26 24.07
C GLY A 713 11.48 12.78 24.17
N SER A 714 10.53 13.47 23.54
CA SER A 714 10.43 14.92 23.69
C SER A 714 9.43 15.32 24.78
N THR A 715 9.94 15.81 25.91
CA THR A 715 9.17 16.62 26.88
C THR A 715 8.56 17.83 26.19
N GLU A 716 7.32 18.19 26.55
CA GLU A 716 6.36 19.06 25.85
C GLU A 716 6.81 20.51 25.50
N GLU A 717 8.05 20.92 25.74
CA GLU A 717 8.50 22.32 25.69
C GLU A 717 8.89 22.86 24.29
N HIS A 718 8.67 22.11 23.20
CA HIS A 718 9.01 22.55 21.82
C HIS A 718 7.82 22.60 20.85
N ALA A 719 6.61 22.87 21.35
CA ALA A 719 5.35 22.90 20.59
C ALA A 719 5.25 23.89 19.40
N ASN A 720 6.28 24.69 19.11
CA ASN A 720 6.25 25.69 18.03
C ASN A 720 6.94 25.27 16.72
N LYS A 721 7.48 24.04 16.60
CA LYS A 721 7.96 23.51 15.31
C LYS A 721 6.97 22.47 14.79
N SER A 722 6.60 22.59 13.51
CA SER A 722 5.83 21.59 12.75
C SER A 722 6.64 20.30 12.65
N ILE A 723 6.55 19.45 13.65
CA ILE A 723 7.25 18.17 13.74
C ILE A 723 6.26 17.08 13.32
N CYS A 724 6.60 16.33 12.28
CA CYS A 724 5.87 15.10 11.93
C CYS A 724 6.35 13.95 12.82
N ARG A 725 5.41 13.13 13.28
CA ARG A 725 5.72 11.87 13.97
C ARG A 725 6.09 10.82 12.92
N ASP A 726 6.93 9.86 13.29
CA ASP A 726 7.31 8.76 12.38
C ASP A 726 6.10 7.87 12.00
N ASP A 727 5.10 7.80 12.88
CA ASP A 727 3.83 7.09 12.65
C ASP A 727 2.79 7.97 11.92
N ASP A 728 3.14 9.18 11.52
CA ASP A 728 2.24 10.05 10.77
C ASP A 728 2.00 9.47 9.37
N LEU A 729 0.73 9.20 9.08
CA LEU A 729 0.28 8.40 7.94
C LEU A 729 0.62 9.07 6.59
N TYR A 730 0.81 10.39 6.59
CA TYR A 730 0.98 11.21 5.39
C TYR A 730 2.43 11.55 5.05
N VAL A 731 3.40 11.07 5.82
CA VAL A 731 4.81 11.37 5.55
C VAL A 731 5.26 10.63 4.29
N SER A 732 5.74 11.38 3.30
CA SER A 732 6.18 10.84 1.99
C SER A 732 7.38 9.88 2.04
N ILE A 733 8.16 9.92 3.12
CA ILE A 733 9.27 9.00 3.37
C ILE A 733 9.44 8.75 4.87
N ARG A 734 9.39 7.49 5.29
CA ARG A 734 9.47 7.13 6.71
C ARG A 734 10.89 7.24 7.24
N ARG A 735 11.04 7.49 8.54
CA ARG A 735 12.36 7.59 9.20
C ARG A 735 13.21 6.36 8.94
N GLN A 736 12.61 5.18 9.01
CA GLN A 736 13.32 3.93 8.76
C GLN A 736 13.90 3.86 7.34
N GLU A 737 13.13 4.27 6.34
CA GLU A 737 13.59 4.29 4.94
C GLU A 737 14.73 5.31 4.76
N ILE A 738 14.61 6.48 5.39
CA ILE A 738 15.68 7.48 5.43
C ILE A 738 16.97 6.88 6.01
N LEU A 739 16.90 6.13 7.11
CA LEU A 739 18.05 5.48 7.73
C LEU A 739 18.68 4.39 6.84
N GLN A 740 17.88 3.67 6.06
CA GLN A 740 18.38 2.69 5.09
C GLN A 740 19.09 3.35 3.93
N ILE A 741 18.50 4.42 3.38
CA ILE A 741 19.14 5.24 2.36
C ILE A 741 20.45 5.84 2.90
N ALA A 742 20.45 6.31 4.16
CA ALA A 742 21.65 6.79 4.83
C ALA A 742 22.72 5.69 4.92
N LYS A 743 22.34 4.45 5.28
CA LYS A 743 23.25 3.30 5.30
C LYS A 743 23.84 3.02 3.92
N VAL A 744 23.02 3.04 2.86
CA VAL A 744 23.50 2.87 1.47
C VAL A 744 24.47 3.99 1.10
N CYS A 745 24.12 5.24 1.39
CA CYS A 745 24.93 6.41 1.10
C CYS A 745 26.30 6.37 1.81
N VAL A 746 26.32 6.12 3.12
CA VAL A 746 27.54 6.06 3.93
C VAL A 746 28.42 4.89 3.47
N THR A 747 27.83 3.72 3.24
CA THR A 747 28.58 2.53 2.79
C THR A 747 29.25 2.80 1.43
N ASN A 748 28.51 3.33 0.45
CA ASN A 748 29.08 3.67 -0.85
C ASN A 748 30.14 4.78 -0.76
N SER A 749 29.94 5.78 0.10
CA SER A 749 30.97 6.82 0.34
C SER A 749 32.26 6.24 0.93
N LEU A 750 32.17 5.27 1.84
CA LEU A 750 33.34 4.58 2.40
C LEU A 750 34.11 3.78 1.32
N PHE A 751 33.40 3.00 0.48
CA PHE A 751 34.04 2.25 -0.59
C PHE A 751 34.55 3.13 -1.73
N LEU A 752 33.95 4.31 -1.94
CA LEU A 752 34.46 5.33 -2.85
C LEU A 752 35.80 5.89 -2.36
N HIS A 753 35.94 6.18 -1.05
CA HIS A 753 37.23 6.58 -0.47
C HIS A 753 38.28 5.46 -0.54
N LYS A 754 37.88 4.19 -0.36
CA LYS A 754 38.76 3.03 -0.57
C LYS A 754 39.24 2.93 -2.02
N LEU A 755 38.39 3.26 -3.00
CA LEU A 755 38.78 3.31 -4.40
C LEU A 755 39.82 4.42 -4.65
N ALA A 756 39.57 5.63 -4.12
CA ALA A 756 40.49 6.76 -4.25
C ALA A 756 41.88 6.47 -3.64
N SER A 757 41.95 5.77 -2.51
CA SER A 757 43.22 5.38 -1.90
C SER A 757 43.94 4.24 -2.65
N MET A 758 43.21 3.45 -3.43
CA MET A 758 43.80 2.41 -4.27
C MET A 758 44.45 2.98 -5.52
N GLU A 759 43.90 4.04 -6.12
CA GLU A 759 44.48 4.69 -7.29
C GLU A 759 45.83 5.35 -6.99
N SER A 760 46.06 5.78 -5.75
CA SER A 760 47.36 6.32 -5.33
C SER A 760 48.39 5.26 -4.93
N SER A 761 47.99 4.00 -4.76
CA SER A 761 48.89 2.90 -4.41
C SER A 761 49.20 2.04 -5.65
N GLU A 762 50.45 1.94 -6.07
CA GLU A 762 50.91 1.08 -7.19
C GLU A 762 50.74 -0.44 -6.93
N LEU A 763 50.04 -0.84 -5.85
CA LEU A 763 49.85 -2.24 -5.47
C LEU A 763 48.88 -2.95 -6.42
N SER A 764 49.40 -4.03 -7.03
CA SER A 764 48.77 -4.87 -8.05
C SER A 764 47.28 -5.14 -7.79
N SER A 765 46.44 -4.75 -8.75
CA SER A 765 44.98 -4.81 -8.74
C SER A 765 44.37 -6.21 -8.95
N GLU A 766 45.19 -7.27 -8.98
CA GLU A 766 44.88 -8.49 -9.75
C GLU A 766 43.71 -9.38 -9.25
N ASN A 767 43.05 -9.11 -8.12
CA ASN A 767 41.96 -9.97 -7.64
C ASN A 767 40.74 -9.26 -7.02
N LYS A 768 40.60 -7.95 -7.21
CA LYS A 768 39.49 -7.21 -6.58
C LYS A 768 38.19 -7.44 -7.34
N LYS A 769 37.11 -7.78 -6.64
CA LYS A 769 35.79 -8.01 -7.22
C LYS A 769 34.78 -7.03 -6.65
N VAL A 770 34.06 -6.34 -7.54
CA VAL A 770 32.90 -5.53 -7.12
C VAL A 770 31.66 -6.42 -7.00
N THR A 771 30.98 -6.32 -5.87
CA THR A 771 29.69 -6.96 -5.64
C THR A 771 28.60 -5.91 -5.43
N LEU A 772 27.43 -6.16 -6.03
CA LEU A 772 26.25 -5.32 -5.89
C LEU A 772 25.33 -5.96 -4.84
N GLU A 773 25.06 -5.23 -3.76
CA GLU A 773 24.25 -5.74 -2.65
C GLU A 773 23.05 -4.83 -2.36
N PHE A 774 21.84 -5.41 -2.33
CA PHE A 774 20.57 -4.71 -2.07
C PHE A 774 20.01 -4.99 -0.66
N LYS A 775 20.85 -5.46 0.28
CA LYS A 775 20.38 -5.81 1.64
C LYS A 775 19.95 -4.60 2.46
N ALA A 776 20.55 -3.44 2.23
CA ALA A 776 20.22 -2.22 2.96
C ALA A 776 18.96 -1.53 2.44
N HIS A 777 18.74 -1.53 1.13
CA HIS A 777 17.58 -0.90 0.48
C HIS A 777 17.26 -1.61 -0.84
N LYS A 778 15.98 -1.77 -1.18
CA LYS A 778 15.56 -2.52 -2.37
C LYS A 778 15.77 -1.79 -3.69
N HIS A 779 15.73 -0.46 -3.67
CA HIS A 779 15.93 0.34 -4.88
C HIS A 779 17.36 0.83 -5.09
N TYR A 780 18.25 0.66 -4.11
CA TYR A 780 19.60 1.20 -4.15
C TYR A 780 20.61 0.19 -3.63
N CYS A 781 21.62 -0.11 -4.43
CA CYS A 781 22.66 -1.05 -4.05
C CYS A 781 23.81 -0.38 -3.28
N THR A 782 24.49 -1.16 -2.46
CA THR A 782 25.86 -0.90 -2.02
C THR A 782 26.84 -1.61 -2.97
N LEU A 783 27.84 -0.87 -3.45
CA LEU A 783 28.92 -1.36 -4.29
C LEU A 783 30.12 -1.68 -3.39
N ILE A 784 30.36 -2.97 -3.17
CA ILE A 784 31.40 -3.46 -2.24
C ILE A 784 32.60 -3.95 -3.05
N ILE A 785 33.77 -3.35 -2.80
CA ILE A 785 35.05 -3.77 -3.36
C ILE A 785 35.67 -4.80 -2.41
N ALA A 786 35.53 -6.08 -2.76
CA ALA A 786 36.11 -7.22 -2.05
C ALA A 786 37.55 -7.46 -2.48
#